data_AF-A0A8J7GHB2-F1
#
_entry.id   AF-A0A8J7GHB2-F1
#
_cell.length_a   1.000
_cell.length_b   1.000
_cell.length_c   1.000
_cell.angle_alpha   90.00
_cell.angle_beta   90.00
_cell.angle_gamma   90.00
#
_symmetry.space_group_name_H-M   'P 1'
#
loop_
_entity.id
_entity.type
_entity.pdbx_description
1 polymer ?
#
loop_
_entity_poly.entity_id
_entity_poly.type
_entity_poly.pdbx_seq_one_letter_code
_entity_poly.pdbx_strand_id
1 'polypeptide(L)'
;MSLADHLRALPDEALAGLLRARPDLTVPLPGDLSALANRAQTRLSVARALEALDLFTLEVLDALRLLGAAPAGTATHGTASLDAVLTVTAPYVTETRAAVDRLRALLLVHGPDTALRPVSVLDEVCSAYPAGLGRPAADLGDTAATELAADPAALRRTIMSAPPEARAVLDTLAAGPPVGSLTEARQDRTDDSPVRWLLNRRLLVPISDDAVELPREVGLLLRRDEGPLGQLHPTPPVLPTRKRGGAVDQAGAGQAIEVVRLVEVLVNDLPAPILKAGGLSARDLRRVARTAAVDEGTAGLLLEVAYSAGLIGVLDNGTGGAHWLPTAVFDTWLAAGLAERWQILAEAWLRMPRQAALIGTRDERDRPMNALSGELARSGAPALRAAVLAMLTELPAGTGAEAEDVLAVLRWRSPRRFTRPTLLAAALSEAATLGLTAMGALTGYGRALLAPESVDDPLGVLDREPGSVMILAALLPAPVDQVLLQADLTIVVPGPPSTGLAAELAAVAVRESPSVYRVSVDSLRRALDAGYAATDLHALFARRSTTPVPQALTYLVDDVSRKHGGLRAGSASAYLRSEDEALLAELAADRRLSGLAFRRLAPTVLVSPYQIARVIDALRDTGYSPVPEDATGAVLLTRAAPRRAPTAGFDRSSGQPLELPEAYLAGIVEELRIGDARARAARKAPVVVSGTIDDALAVLRDAIRDRVAVWVGYIDPHGSTISRLVRPMSIGAGYLRAEDERSETLHTFALARITSATLA
;
A
#
# COMPACT_ATOMS: atom_id res chain seq x y z
N MET A 1 0.54 36.75 -15.83
CA MET A 1 -0.64 36.15 -15.21
C MET A 1 -0.17 35.15 -14.18
N SER A 2 -0.55 35.29 -12.92
CA SER A 2 -0.17 34.33 -11.87
C SER A 2 -0.97 33.02 -12.03
N LEU A 3 -0.54 31.93 -11.39
CA LEU A 3 -1.28 30.67 -11.41
C LEU A 3 -2.68 30.82 -10.76
N ALA A 4 -2.79 31.63 -9.71
CA ALA A 4 -4.07 31.93 -9.08
C ALA A 4 -5.02 32.68 -10.04
N ASP A 5 -4.51 33.60 -10.86
CA ASP A 5 -5.32 34.28 -11.89
C ASP A 5 -5.76 33.32 -12.98
N HIS A 6 -4.90 32.35 -13.35
CA HIS A 6 -5.28 31.30 -14.27
C HIS A 6 -6.45 30.46 -13.74
N LEU A 7 -6.36 29.99 -12.49
CA LEU A 7 -7.42 29.22 -11.85
C LEU A 7 -8.74 30.01 -11.76
N ARG A 8 -8.68 31.31 -11.50
CA ARG A 8 -9.88 32.17 -11.49
C ARG A 8 -10.56 32.24 -12.85
N ALA A 9 -9.78 32.23 -13.93
CA ALA A 9 -10.29 32.32 -15.29
C ALA A 9 -10.84 30.98 -15.84
N LEU A 10 -10.53 29.85 -15.19
CA LEU A 10 -11.07 28.55 -15.58
C LEU A 10 -12.59 28.50 -15.31
N PRO A 11 -13.38 27.78 -16.13
CA PRO A 11 -14.77 27.47 -15.80
C PRO A 11 -14.84 26.44 -14.66
N ASP A 12 -15.99 26.34 -14.01
CA ASP A 12 -16.17 25.49 -12.83
C ASP A 12 -16.03 24.00 -13.15
N GLU A 13 -16.44 23.58 -14.35
CA GLU A 13 -16.24 22.21 -14.85
C GLU A 13 -14.76 21.87 -15.00
N ALA A 14 -13.93 22.83 -15.43
CA ALA A 14 -12.49 22.63 -15.54
C ALA A 14 -11.81 22.57 -14.16
N LEU A 15 -12.28 23.36 -13.20
CA LEU A 15 -11.82 23.25 -11.80
C LEU A 15 -12.21 21.92 -11.17
N ALA A 16 -13.45 21.46 -11.38
CA ALA A 16 -13.89 20.15 -10.92
C ALA A 16 -13.07 19.02 -11.58
N GLY A 17 -12.79 19.15 -12.89
CA GLY A 17 -11.91 18.26 -13.64
C GLY A 17 -10.48 18.20 -13.06
N LEU A 18 -9.90 19.36 -12.71
CA LEU A 18 -8.61 19.43 -12.03
C LEU A 18 -8.64 18.71 -10.68
N LEU A 19 -9.64 18.96 -9.83
CA LEU A 19 -9.74 18.32 -8.51
C LEU A 19 -9.95 16.81 -8.60
N ARG A 20 -10.68 16.34 -9.63
CA ARG A 20 -10.82 14.91 -9.94
C ARG A 20 -9.48 14.29 -10.36
N ALA A 21 -8.72 14.98 -11.20
CA ALA A 21 -7.42 14.52 -11.69
C ALA A 21 -6.30 14.65 -10.64
N ARG A 22 -6.47 15.55 -9.66
CA ARG A 22 -5.53 15.82 -8.56
C ARG A 22 -6.23 15.76 -7.19
N PRO A 23 -6.63 14.55 -6.71
CA PRO A 23 -7.26 14.38 -5.40
C PRO A 23 -6.38 14.83 -4.23
N ASP A 24 -5.08 14.92 -4.42
CA ASP A 24 -4.15 15.46 -3.42
C ASP A 24 -4.39 16.95 -3.10
N LEU A 25 -5.12 17.67 -3.95
CA LEU A 25 -5.47 19.08 -3.72
C LEU A 25 -6.65 19.27 -2.76
N THR A 26 -7.48 18.24 -2.57
CA THR A 26 -8.74 18.32 -1.79
C THR A 26 -8.58 17.98 -0.31
N VAL A 27 -7.43 17.43 0.11
CA VAL A 27 -7.22 16.97 1.49
C VAL A 27 -5.97 17.61 2.12
N PRO A 28 -6.11 18.51 3.11
CA PRO A 28 -7.35 19.19 3.52
C PRO A 28 -7.80 20.24 2.49
N LEU A 29 -9.10 20.54 2.43
CA LEU A 29 -9.61 21.48 1.43
C LEU A 29 -9.02 22.90 1.61
N PRO A 30 -8.48 23.54 0.56
CA PRO A 30 -7.98 24.92 0.67
C PRO A 30 -9.14 25.91 0.81
N GLY A 31 -8.90 27.02 1.51
CA GLY A 31 -9.94 28.03 1.76
C GLY A 31 -10.19 29.01 0.61
N ASP A 32 -9.32 29.08 -0.40
CA ASP A 32 -9.47 29.93 -1.58
C ASP A 32 -8.59 29.43 -2.76
N LEU A 33 -8.80 30.00 -3.96
CA LEU A 33 -8.06 29.64 -5.18
C LEU A 33 -6.55 30.00 -5.14
N SER A 34 -6.13 30.96 -4.29
CA SER A 34 -4.70 31.27 -4.13
C SER A 34 -4.01 30.19 -3.28
N ALA A 35 -4.67 29.72 -2.22
CA ALA A 35 -4.22 28.60 -1.41
C ALA A 35 -4.17 27.30 -2.24
N LEU A 36 -5.16 27.08 -3.11
CA LEU A 36 -5.16 25.99 -4.08
C LEU A 36 -3.96 26.09 -5.04
N ALA A 37 -3.69 27.26 -5.62
CA ALA A 37 -2.55 27.50 -6.51
C ALA A 37 -1.21 27.23 -5.81
N ASN A 38 -1.06 27.67 -4.55
CA ASN A 38 0.14 27.41 -3.76
C ASN A 38 0.31 25.92 -3.48
N ARG A 39 -0.77 25.22 -3.11
CA ARG A 39 -0.73 23.77 -2.86
C ARG A 39 -0.34 22.99 -4.11
N ALA A 40 -0.93 23.32 -5.25
CA ALA A 40 -0.65 22.66 -6.52
C ALA A 40 0.81 22.80 -6.98
N GLN A 41 1.49 23.84 -6.52
CA GLN A 41 2.91 24.09 -6.78
C GLN A 41 3.84 23.53 -5.70
N THR A 42 3.33 22.85 -4.66
CA THR A 42 4.22 22.21 -3.69
C THR A 42 4.97 21.02 -4.31
N ARG A 43 6.22 20.80 -3.88
CA ARG A 43 7.08 19.72 -4.39
C ARG A 43 6.41 18.35 -4.39
N LEU A 44 5.72 18.00 -3.30
CA LEU A 44 5.00 16.73 -3.17
C LEU A 44 3.82 16.59 -4.14
N SER A 45 3.05 17.67 -4.30
CA SER A 45 1.87 17.70 -5.16
C SER A 45 2.26 17.60 -6.64
N VAL A 46 3.30 18.34 -7.06
CA VAL A 46 3.88 18.22 -8.40
C VAL A 46 4.46 16.82 -8.65
N ALA A 47 5.21 16.25 -7.69
CA ALA A 47 5.76 14.91 -7.83
C ALA A 47 4.66 13.85 -8.07
N ARG A 48 3.57 13.89 -7.31
CA ARG A 48 2.41 13.00 -7.49
C ARG A 48 1.74 13.15 -8.86
N ALA A 49 1.63 14.38 -9.36
CA ALA A 49 1.08 14.62 -10.69
C ALA A 49 1.95 14.03 -11.80
N LEU A 50 3.27 14.16 -11.67
CA LEU A 50 4.23 13.60 -12.62
C LEU A 50 4.25 12.06 -12.61
N GLU A 51 3.90 11.40 -11.51
CA GLU A 51 3.77 9.94 -11.43
C GLU A 51 2.64 9.38 -12.31
N ALA A 52 1.63 10.21 -12.63
CA ALA A 52 0.48 9.84 -13.45
C ALA A 52 0.64 10.15 -14.95
N LEU A 53 1.80 10.68 -15.36
CA LEU A 53 2.10 10.99 -16.75
C LEU A 53 2.75 9.81 -17.47
N ASP A 54 2.39 9.62 -18.74
CA ASP A 54 3.10 8.73 -19.66
C ASP A 54 4.45 9.33 -20.10
N LEU A 55 5.27 8.47 -20.72
CA LEU A 55 6.61 8.81 -21.18
C LEU A 55 6.60 9.97 -22.17
N PHE A 56 5.71 9.95 -23.16
CA PHE A 56 5.65 11.01 -24.16
C PHE A 56 5.29 12.37 -23.55
N THR A 57 4.35 12.39 -22.61
CA THR A 57 3.97 13.62 -21.93
C THR A 57 5.11 14.20 -21.10
N LEU A 58 5.97 13.34 -20.53
CA LEU A 58 7.20 13.78 -19.86
C LEU A 58 8.26 14.28 -20.86
N GLU A 59 8.40 13.65 -22.03
CA GLU A 59 9.28 14.13 -23.12
C GLU A 59 8.83 15.52 -23.62
N VAL A 60 7.51 15.74 -23.77
CA VAL A 60 6.92 17.04 -24.11
C VAL A 60 7.12 18.06 -22.99
N LEU A 61 7.03 17.65 -21.73
CA LEU A 61 7.34 18.51 -20.59
C LEU A 61 8.81 18.93 -20.59
N ASP A 62 9.73 18.02 -20.90
CA ASP A 62 11.15 18.34 -21.05
C ASP A 62 11.42 19.25 -22.25
N ALA A 63 10.66 19.12 -23.34
CA ALA A 63 10.70 20.06 -24.45
C ALA A 63 10.30 21.48 -24.02
N LEU A 64 9.22 21.61 -23.24
CA LEU A 64 8.79 22.89 -22.68
C LEU A 64 9.84 23.50 -21.76
N ARG A 65 10.49 22.68 -20.93
CA ARG A 65 11.57 23.13 -20.02
C ARG A 65 12.83 23.53 -20.78
N LEU A 66 13.19 22.79 -21.82
CA LEU A 66 14.34 23.08 -22.68
C LEU A 66 14.15 24.40 -23.45
N LEU A 67 12.98 24.61 -24.05
CA LEU A 67 12.65 25.81 -24.82
C LEU A 67 12.37 27.04 -23.92
N GLY A 68 11.86 26.80 -22.71
CA GLY A 68 11.59 27.82 -21.70
C GLY A 68 12.79 28.15 -20.81
N ALA A 69 13.97 27.57 -21.06
CA ALA A 69 15.17 27.88 -20.28
C ALA A 69 15.61 29.32 -20.53
N ALA A 70 15.51 30.17 -19.51
CA ALA A 70 16.01 31.53 -19.57
C ALA A 70 17.54 31.56 -19.33
N PRO A 71 18.28 32.55 -19.88
CA PRO A 71 19.71 32.69 -19.62
C PRO A 71 19.99 32.81 -18.11
N ALA A 72 21.10 32.22 -17.67
CA ALA A 72 21.53 32.25 -16.28
C ALA A 72 21.50 33.69 -15.71
N GLY A 73 20.78 33.89 -14.60
CA GLY A 73 20.65 35.18 -13.92
C GLY A 73 19.34 35.94 -14.13
N THR A 74 18.40 35.41 -14.93
CA THR A 74 17.05 36.00 -15.07
C THR A 74 16.05 35.33 -14.14
N ALA A 75 15.43 36.08 -13.23
CA ALA A 75 14.48 35.58 -12.22
C ALA A 75 13.09 35.17 -12.78
N THR A 76 12.96 35.07 -14.11
CA THR A 76 11.68 34.80 -14.77
C THR A 76 11.73 33.40 -15.37
N HIS A 77 10.87 32.50 -14.90
CA HIS A 77 10.62 31.22 -15.56
C HIS A 77 10.24 31.51 -17.02
N GLY A 78 11.01 30.99 -17.97
CA GLY A 78 10.79 31.28 -19.37
C GLY A 78 9.51 30.63 -19.91
N THR A 79 9.07 31.13 -21.05
CA THR A 79 7.85 30.68 -21.73
C THR A 79 8.21 30.03 -23.04
N ALA A 80 7.52 28.95 -23.40
CA ALA A 80 7.63 28.32 -24.71
C ALA A 80 6.33 28.52 -25.50
N SER A 81 6.41 28.67 -26.82
CA SER A 81 5.23 28.59 -27.68
C SER A 81 4.94 27.14 -28.04
N LEU A 82 3.66 26.79 -28.22
CA LEU A 82 3.25 25.47 -28.69
C LEU A 82 3.86 25.15 -30.06
N ASP A 83 4.02 26.15 -30.93
CA ASP A 83 4.65 26.01 -32.25
C ASP A 83 6.12 25.57 -32.15
N ALA A 84 6.87 26.13 -31.20
CA ALA A 84 8.25 25.71 -30.94
C ALA A 84 8.31 24.27 -30.39
N VAL A 85 7.37 23.89 -29.52
CA VAL A 85 7.26 22.51 -29.01
C VAL A 85 6.96 21.55 -30.16
N LEU A 86 5.97 21.86 -31.00
CA LEU A 86 5.59 21.07 -32.17
C LEU A 86 6.74 20.89 -33.16
N THR A 87 7.64 21.87 -33.26
CA THR A 87 8.83 21.79 -34.11
C THR A 87 9.82 20.76 -33.59
N VAL A 88 10.07 20.72 -32.28
CA VAL A 88 11.03 19.77 -31.68
C VAL A 88 10.45 18.38 -31.44
N THR A 89 9.11 18.23 -31.48
CA THR A 89 8.41 16.94 -31.37
C THR A 89 7.86 16.43 -32.70
N ALA A 90 8.20 17.05 -33.82
CA ALA A 90 7.74 16.63 -35.14
C ALA A 90 8.17 15.17 -35.45
N PRO A 91 7.32 14.37 -36.13
CA PRO A 91 6.05 14.75 -36.76
C PRO A 91 4.79 14.60 -35.87
N TYR A 92 4.93 14.40 -34.54
CA TYR A 92 3.84 13.97 -33.65
C TYR A 92 2.91 15.10 -33.18
N VAL A 93 2.27 15.80 -34.12
CA VAL A 93 1.48 17.01 -33.85
C VAL A 93 0.28 16.75 -32.93
N THR A 94 -0.48 15.69 -33.21
CA THR A 94 -1.71 15.36 -32.48
C THR A 94 -1.40 14.93 -31.05
N GLU A 95 -0.43 14.03 -30.90
CA GLU A 95 0.03 13.51 -29.63
C GLU A 95 0.62 14.63 -28.77
N THR A 96 1.39 15.55 -29.38
CA THR A 96 1.99 16.69 -28.66
C THR A 96 0.92 17.62 -28.10
N ARG A 97 -0.14 17.91 -28.87
CA ARG A 97 -1.27 18.71 -28.39
C ARG A 97 -1.97 18.02 -27.22
N ALA A 98 -2.26 16.72 -27.35
CA ALA A 98 -2.86 15.93 -26.27
C ALA A 98 -2.00 15.93 -25.00
N ALA A 99 -0.67 15.82 -25.12
CA ALA A 99 0.26 15.91 -24.00
C ALA A 99 0.23 17.29 -23.34
N VAL A 100 0.23 18.39 -24.10
CA VAL A 100 0.13 19.75 -23.56
C VAL A 100 -1.22 19.97 -22.85
N ASP A 101 -2.32 19.48 -23.43
CA ASP A 101 -3.64 19.55 -22.80
C ASP A 101 -3.69 18.74 -21.50
N ARG A 102 -3.03 17.59 -21.46
CA ARG A 102 -2.89 16.78 -20.23
C ARG A 102 -2.08 17.52 -19.16
N LEU A 103 -0.97 18.17 -19.53
CA LEU A 103 -0.16 18.99 -18.62
C LEU A 103 -0.96 20.19 -18.07
N ARG A 104 -1.82 20.81 -18.89
CA ARG A 104 -2.75 21.87 -18.47
C ARG A 104 -3.83 21.35 -17.53
N ALA A 105 -4.44 20.20 -17.85
CA ALA A 105 -5.48 19.58 -17.03
C ALA A 105 -4.97 19.22 -15.62
N LEU A 106 -3.67 18.91 -15.48
CA LEU A 106 -3.02 18.65 -14.20
C LEU A 106 -2.40 19.90 -13.54
N LEU A 107 -2.58 21.08 -14.13
CA LEU A 107 -2.02 22.36 -13.68
C LEU A 107 -0.48 22.32 -13.53
N LEU A 108 0.21 21.55 -14.39
CA LEU A 108 1.67 21.53 -14.47
C LEU A 108 2.19 22.59 -15.45
N VAL A 109 1.35 22.96 -16.42
CA VAL A 109 1.59 24.03 -17.40
C VAL A 109 0.35 24.91 -17.47
N HIS A 110 0.52 26.21 -17.64
CA HIS A 110 -0.59 27.15 -17.79
C HIS A 110 -0.29 28.24 -18.83
N GLY A 111 -1.31 29.03 -19.19
CA GLY A 111 -1.18 30.11 -20.18
C GLY A 111 -1.59 29.70 -21.61
N PRO A 112 -1.67 30.68 -22.53
CA PRO A 112 -2.11 30.46 -23.91
C PRO A 112 -1.05 29.70 -24.72
N ASP A 113 -1.44 29.17 -25.89
CA ASP A 113 -0.54 28.42 -26.78
C ASP A 113 0.69 29.23 -27.23
N THR A 114 0.60 30.55 -27.22
CA THR A 114 1.72 31.45 -27.56
C THR A 114 2.74 31.60 -26.44
N ALA A 115 2.38 31.25 -25.20
CA ALA A 115 3.21 31.45 -24.02
C ALA A 115 2.86 30.45 -22.91
N LEU A 116 3.18 29.17 -23.16
CA LEU A 116 3.08 28.08 -22.19
C LEU A 116 4.09 28.30 -21.06
N ARG A 117 3.61 28.18 -19.82
CA ARG A 117 4.36 28.42 -18.59
C ARG A 117 4.34 27.16 -17.72
N PRO A 118 5.45 26.41 -17.63
CA PRO A 118 5.61 25.38 -16.62
C PRO A 118 5.56 25.98 -15.21
N VAL A 119 5.03 25.24 -14.23
CA VAL A 119 5.07 25.68 -12.82
C VAL A 119 6.51 25.69 -12.30
N SER A 120 6.83 26.67 -11.45
CA SER A 120 8.20 26.96 -11.02
C SER A 120 8.92 25.79 -10.33
N VAL A 121 8.17 25.00 -9.56
CA VAL A 121 8.73 23.90 -8.74
C VAL A 121 9.10 22.68 -9.58
N LEU A 122 8.79 22.65 -10.89
CA LEU A 122 9.18 21.55 -11.77
C LEU A 122 10.70 21.33 -11.81
N ASP A 123 11.50 22.39 -11.77
CA ASP A 123 12.97 22.25 -11.81
C ASP A 123 13.57 21.66 -10.52
N GLU A 124 12.85 21.72 -9.40
CA GLU A 124 13.24 21.08 -8.14
C GLU A 124 12.82 19.59 -8.06
N VAL A 125 11.84 19.19 -8.88
CA VAL A 125 11.23 17.84 -8.88
C VAL A 125 11.76 16.98 -10.02
N CYS A 126 12.01 17.60 -11.18
CA CYS A 126 12.54 16.94 -12.36
C CYS A 126 14.07 16.94 -12.36
N SER A 127 14.66 16.21 -13.32
CA SER A 127 16.10 16.27 -13.56
C SER A 127 16.53 17.71 -13.83
N ALA A 128 17.70 18.09 -13.30
CA ALA A 128 18.38 19.36 -13.63
C ALA A 128 18.82 19.43 -15.10
N TYR A 129 18.74 18.31 -15.83
CA TYR A 129 19.10 18.15 -17.23
C TYR A 129 17.83 17.88 -18.07
N PRO A 130 17.11 18.92 -18.54
CA PRO A 130 15.96 18.75 -19.43
C PRO A 130 16.34 17.93 -20.66
N ALA A 131 15.53 16.93 -21.01
CA ALA A 131 15.80 15.99 -22.11
C ALA A 131 17.15 15.25 -21.99
N GLY A 132 17.71 15.14 -20.79
CA GLY A 132 19.03 14.54 -20.57
C GLY A 132 20.18 15.33 -21.20
N LEU A 133 19.96 16.60 -21.58
CA LEU A 133 21.02 17.47 -22.09
C LEU A 133 21.73 18.16 -20.93
N GLY A 134 23.06 18.22 -21.02
CA GLY A 134 23.88 18.96 -20.06
C GLY A 134 23.60 20.46 -20.07
N ARG A 135 24.32 21.17 -19.19
CA ARG A 135 24.37 22.63 -19.22
C ARG A 135 25.07 23.12 -20.48
N PRO A 136 24.72 24.31 -21.00
CA PRO A 136 25.48 24.97 -22.05
C PRO A 136 26.95 25.08 -21.66
N ALA A 137 27.87 24.94 -22.62
CA ALA A 137 29.30 25.05 -22.35
C ALA A 137 29.68 26.35 -21.60
N ALA A 138 28.98 27.45 -21.92
CA ALA A 138 29.14 28.75 -21.27
C ALA A 138 28.85 28.74 -19.75
N ASP A 139 27.96 27.85 -19.29
CA ASP A 139 27.55 27.75 -17.88
C ASP A 139 28.44 26.78 -17.08
N LEU A 140 29.36 26.07 -17.74
CA LEU A 140 30.26 25.09 -17.13
C LEU A 140 31.58 25.72 -16.63
N GLY A 141 31.85 26.99 -16.96
CA GLY A 141 33.01 27.72 -16.49
C GLY A 141 34.34 27.36 -17.16
N ASP A 142 34.32 26.59 -18.24
CA ASP A 142 35.49 26.25 -19.07
C ASP A 142 35.46 27.06 -20.37
N THR A 143 36.40 28.02 -20.50
CA THR A 143 36.47 28.91 -21.66
C THR A 143 36.81 28.18 -22.95
N ALA A 144 37.68 27.16 -22.88
CA ALA A 144 38.07 26.39 -24.06
C ALA A 144 36.92 25.49 -24.56
N ALA A 145 36.13 24.94 -23.63
CA ALA A 145 34.89 24.24 -23.99
C ALA A 145 33.87 25.19 -24.64
N THR A 146 33.76 26.41 -24.12
CA THR A 146 32.87 27.44 -24.69
C THR A 146 33.29 27.85 -26.10
N GLU A 147 34.58 28.08 -26.32
CA GLU A 147 35.15 28.40 -27.64
C GLU A 147 34.94 27.25 -28.64
N LEU A 148 35.16 26.00 -28.21
CA LEU A 148 34.92 24.82 -29.03
C LEU A 148 33.43 24.68 -29.39
N ALA A 149 32.53 24.90 -28.44
CA ALA A 149 31.09 24.84 -28.65
C ALA A 149 30.59 25.94 -29.60
N ALA A 150 31.24 27.11 -29.59
CA ALA A 150 30.93 28.23 -30.49
C ALA A 150 31.36 28.00 -31.95
N ASP A 151 32.24 27.02 -32.24
CA ASP A 151 32.63 26.62 -33.59
C ASP A 151 32.06 25.22 -33.95
N PRO A 152 30.90 25.14 -34.63
CA PRO A 152 30.28 23.87 -35.01
C PRO A 152 31.17 22.97 -35.88
N ALA A 153 32.04 23.56 -36.71
CA ALA A 153 32.92 22.81 -37.60
C ALA A 153 34.13 22.23 -36.85
N ALA A 154 34.71 22.98 -35.91
CA ALA A 154 35.72 22.43 -35.00
C ALA A 154 35.12 21.34 -34.10
N LEU A 155 33.99 21.59 -33.45
CA LEU A 155 33.34 20.61 -32.58
C LEU A 155 33.07 19.29 -33.32
N ARG A 156 32.52 19.36 -34.53
CA ARG A 156 32.27 18.17 -35.35
C ARG A 156 33.54 17.40 -35.69
N ARG A 157 34.63 18.09 -36.06
CA ARG A 157 35.93 17.45 -36.34
C ARG A 157 36.52 16.79 -35.10
N THR A 158 36.40 17.43 -33.94
CA THR A 158 36.89 16.89 -32.67
C THR A 158 36.14 15.62 -32.27
N ILE A 159 34.81 15.60 -32.42
CA ILE A 159 33.99 14.39 -32.18
C ILE A 159 34.33 13.27 -33.19
N MET A 160 34.49 13.60 -34.48
CA MET A 160 34.80 12.59 -35.51
C MET A 160 36.18 11.97 -35.37
N SER A 161 37.10 12.61 -34.64
CA SER A 161 38.42 12.06 -34.35
C SER A 161 38.47 11.26 -33.04
N ALA A 162 37.32 11.02 -32.39
CA ALA A 162 37.23 10.20 -31.19
C ALA A 162 37.55 8.72 -31.46
N PRO A 163 38.47 8.11 -30.68
CA PRO A 163 38.63 6.66 -30.65
C PRO A 163 37.30 5.95 -30.35
N PRO A 164 37.11 4.70 -30.80
CA PRO A 164 35.85 3.98 -30.62
C PRO A 164 35.35 3.93 -29.16
N GLU A 165 36.27 3.72 -28.21
CA GLU A 165 35.93 3.68 -26.77
C GLU A 165 35.48 5.05 -26.24
N ALA A 166 36.15 6.13 -26.64
CA ALA A 166 35.77 7.49 -26.25
C ALA A 166 34.45 7.90 -26.92
N ARG A 167 34.22 7.46 -28.15
CA ARG A 167 32.94 7.64 -28.86
C ARG A 167 31.81 6.92 -28.13
N ALA A 168 32.02 5.69 -27.67
CA ALA A 168 31.02 4.93 -26.92
C ALA A 168 30.64 5.63 -25.60
N VAL A 169 31.60 6.27 -24.91
CA VAL A 169 31.33 7.10 -23.72
C VAL A 169 30.45 8.30 -24.08
N LEU A 170 30.77 9.02 -25.16
CA LEU A 170 29.96 10.14 -25.64
C LEU A 170 28.53 9.71 -25.99
N ASP A 171 28.37 8.60 -26.71
CA ASP A 171 27.05 8.08 -27.09
C ASP A 171 26.24 7.66 -25.85
N THR A 172 26.89 7.06 -24.85
CA THR A 172 26.24 6.69 -23.58
C THR A 172 25.77 7.92 -22.80
N LEU A 173 26.62 8.95 -22.67
CA LEU A 173 26.26 10.20 -21.98
C LEU A 173 25.23 11.02 -22.77
N ALA A 174 25.24 10.92 -24.10
CA ALA A 174 24.24 11.55 -24.96
C ALA A 174 22.90 10.79 -24.93
N ALA A 175 22.85 9.48 -24.70
CA ALA A 175 21.58 8.76 -24.54
C ALA A 175 21.04 8.81 -23.10
N GLY A 176 21.93 8.90 -22.11
CA GLY A 176 21.62 8.85 -20.68
C GLY A 176 21.72 10.21 -19.99
N PRO A 177 21.89 10.23 -18.64
CA PRO A 177 22.22 11.48 -17.97
C PRO A 177 23.56 12.01 -18.52
N PRO A 178 23.70 13.33 -18.72
CA PRO A 178 24.89 13.93 -19.32
C PRO A 178 26.06 14.01 -18.34
N VAL A 179 26.08 13.18 -17.28
CA VAL A 179 27.05 13.23 -16.19
C VAL A 179 27.68 11.85 -16.03
N GLY A 180 29.00 11.81 -15.93
CA GLY A 180 29.78 10.62 -15.61
C GLY A 180 30.60 10.80 -14.33
N SER A 181 30.91 9.70 -13.64
CA SER A 181 31.84 9.71 -12.51
C SER A 181 33.26 9.39 -12.97
N LEU A 182 34.23 10.18 -12.51
CA LEU A 182 35.66 9.98 -12.77
C LEU A 182 36.45 10.53 -11.59
N THR A 183 37.21 9.67 -10.89
CA THR A 183 38.11 10.10 -9.82
C THR A 183 39.19 11.04 -10.36
N GLU A 184 39.48 12.12 -9.62
CA GLU A 184 40.49 13.13 -9.98
C GLU A 184 40.21 13.86 -11.30
N ALA A 185 38.92 14.09 -11.61
CA ALA A 185 38.46 14.68 -12.87
C ALA A 185 39.13 16.02 -13.20
N ARG A 186 39.42 16.85 -12.19
CA ARG A 186 40.04 18.19 -12.34
C ARG A 186 41.56 18.20 -12.47
N GLN A 187 42.24 17.12 -12.08
CA GLN A 187 43.70 17.05 -12.26
C GLN A 187 43.99 16.98 -13.76
N ASP A 188 45.19 17.36 -14.19
CA ASP A 188 45.66 17.14 -15.56
C ASP A 188 46.58 15.91 -15.54
N ARG A 189 46.15 14.81 -16.16
CA ARG A 189 46.88 13.52 -16.17
C ARG A 189 47.02 13.07 -17.60
N THR A 190 48.18 12.53 -17.93
CA THR A 190 48.55 12.02 -19.26
C THR A 190 48.13 10.56 -19.49
N ASP A 191 47.29 9.98 -18.63
CA ASP A 191 46.80 8.61 -18.83
C ASP A 191 45.89 8.53 -20.07
N ASP A 192 46.03 7.43 -20.82
CA ASP A 192 45.40 7.23 -22.12
C ASP A 192 43.95 6.70 -22.02
N SER A 193 43.23 7.06 -20.94
CA SER A 193 41.86 6.57 -20.74
C SER A 193 40.88 7.27 -21.70
N PRO A 194 39.81 6.58 -22.17
CA PRO A 194 38.83 7.17 -23.08
C PRO A 194 38.19 8.46 -22.53
N VAL A 195 37.91 8.50 -21.23
CA VAL A 195 37.32 9.67 -20.57
C VAL A 195 38.33 10.83 -20.47
N ARG A 196 39.61 10.52 -20.24
CA ARG A 196 40.67 11.54 -20.16
C ARG A 196 40.97 12.17 -21.51
N TRP A 197 40.92 11.37 -22.57
CA TRP A 197 41.00 11.86 -23.94
C TRP A 197 39.89 12.88 -24.24
N LEU A 198 38.66 12.63 -23.78
CA LEU A 198 37.52 13.54 -23.96
C LEU A 198 37.68 14.86 -23.18
N LEU A 199 38.20 14.80 -21.94
CA LEU A 199 38.51 15.98 -21.13
C LEU A 199 39.58 16.86 -21.76
N ASN A 200 40.67 16.25 -22.23
CA ASN A 200 41.79 16.97 -22.86
C ASN A 200 41.36 17.71 -24.13
N ARG A 201 40.30 17.23 -24.79
CA ARG A 201 39.71 17.83 -25.99
C ARG A 201 38.46 18.67 -25.71
N ARG A 202 38.15 18.92 -24.43
CA ARG A 202 37.01 19.74 -23.97
C ARG A 202 35.65 19.27 -24.49
N LEU A 203 35.54 17.97 -24.81
CA LEU A 203 34.27 17.33 -25.14
C LEU A 203 33.50 16.91 -23.88
N LEU A 204 34.20 16.78 -22.75
CA LEU A 204 33.65 16.70 -21.41
C LEU A 204 34.26 17.81 -20.55
N VAL A 205 33.54 18.29 -19.55
CA VAL A 205 34.00 19.31 -18.61
C VAL A 205 33.90 18.80 -17.18
N PRO A 206 34.95 18.89 -16.35
CA PRO A 206 34.89 18.47 -14.96
C PRO A 206 34.06 19.45 -14.14
N ILE A 207 33.06 18.94 -13.41
CA ILE A 207 32.15 19.77 -12.60
C ILE A 207 32.47 19.67 -11.09
N SER A 208 33.00 18.53 -10.66
CA SER A 208 33.56 18.28 -9.32
C SER A 208 34.89 17.52 -9.45
N ASP A 209 35.51 17.16 -8.33
CA ASP A 209 36.74 16.34 -8.34
C ASP A 209 36.48 14.88 -8.78
N ASP A 210 35.22 14.44 -8.76
CA ASP A 210 34.78 13.07 -9.02
C ASP A 210 33.71 12.95 -10.13
N ALA A 211 33.35 14.05 -10.80
CA ALA A 211 32.32 14.06 -11.83
C ALA A 211 32.65 14.97 -13.03
N VAL A 212 32.20 14.52 -14.20
CA VAL A 212 32.33 15.19 -15.49
C VAL A 212 30.96 15.33 -16.13
N GLU A 213 30.77 16.40 -16.90
CA GLU A 213 29.51 16.69 -17.59
C GLU A 213 29.76 16.84 -19.10
N LEU A 214 28.82 16.32 -19.90
CA LEU A 214 28.76 16.48 -21.34
C LEU A 214 28.07 17.81 -21.67
N PRO A 215 28.78 18.79 -22.27
CA PRO A 215 28.16 20.07 -22.63
C PRO A 215 27.00 19.88 -23.61
N ARG A 216 25.97 20.70 -23.48
CA ARG A 216 24.72 20.62 -24.25
C ARG A 216 24.96 20.55 -25.76
N GLU A 217 25.86 21.37 -26.27
CA GLU A 217 26.16 21.50 -27.69
C GLU A 217 26.76 20.21 -28.25
N VAL A 218 27.56 19.51 -27.45
CA VAL A 218 28.09 18.17 -27.79
C VAL A 218 26.92 17.19 -27.87
N GLY A 219 26.06 17.15 -26.86
CA GLY A 219 24.87 16.29 -26.84
C GLY A 219 23.93 16.51 -28.03
N LEU A 220 23.65 17.78 -28.36
CA LEU A 220 22.82 18.16 -29.51
C LEU A 220 23.43 17.70 -30.85
N LEU A 221 24.75 17.83 -31.00
CA LEU A 221 25.44 17.39 -32.22
C LEU A 221 25.46 15.86 -32.34
N LEU A 222 25.55 15.13 -31.22
CA LEU A 222 25.48 13.67 -31.18
C LEU A 222 24.09 13.16 -31.55
N ARG A 223 23.03 13.88 -31.16
CA ARG A 223 21.62 13.55 -31.43
C ARG A 223 21.06 14.21 -32.68
N ARG A 224 21.88 14.81 -33.55
CA ARG A 224 21.41 15.63 -34.69
C ARG A 224 20.39 14.93 -35.60
N ASP A 225 20.44 13.61 -35.69
CA ASP A 225 19.58 12.80 -36.55
C ASP A 225 18.24 12.45 -35.85
N GLU A 226 18.20 12.43 -34.52
CA GLU A 226 17.02 12.17 -33.70
C GLU A 226 16.32 13.45 -33.22
N GLY A 227 17.06 14.56 -33.13
CA GLY A 227 16.60 15.84 -32.61
C GLY A 227 17.04 16.12 -31.16
N PRO A 228 16.72 17.31 -30.63
CA PRO A 228 17.20 17.75 -29.32
C PRO A 228 16.69 16.89 -28.15
N LEU A 229 15.53 16.25 -28.33
CA LEU A 229 14.90 15.39 -27.32
C LEU A 229 15.39 13.93 -27.37
N GLY A 230 16.22 13.58 -28.36
CA GLY A 230 16.55 12.18 -28.67
C GLY A 230 15.34 11.42 -29.23
N GLN A 231 15.40 10.09 -29.22
CA GLN A 231 14.29 9.24 -29.63
C GLN A 231 13.03 9.46 -28.79
N LEU A 232 11.95 9.91 -29.43
CA LEU A 232 10.63 10.13 -28.82
C LEU A 232 9.74 8.87 -28.87
N HIS A 233 8.81 8.78 -27.92
CA HIS A 233 7.91 7.63 -27.75
C HIS A 233 6.43 8.05 -27.75
N PRO A 234 5.87 8.54 -28.86
CA PRO A 234 4.54 9.17 -28.94
C PRO A 234 3.37 8.26 -28.60
N THR A 235 3.55 6.95 -28.73
CA THR A 235 2.50 5.95 -28.53
C THR A 235 3.02 4.82 -27.66
N PRO A 236 2.14 4.13 -26.92
CA PRO A 236 2.54 2.98 -26.14
C PRO A 236 3.13 1.89 -27.05
N PRO A 237 4.10 1.11 -26.56
CA PRO A 237 4.56 -0.08 -27.25
C PRO A 237 3.39 -0.98 -27.63
N VAL A 238 3.45 -1.58 -28.82
CA VAL A 238 2.46 -2.59 -29.24
C VAL A 238 2.51 -3.75 -28.24
N LEU A 239 1.33 -4.18 -27.77
CA LEU A 239 1.19 -5.33 -26.88
C LEU A 239 0.75 -6.55 -27.68
N PRO A 240 1.65 -7.49 -28.01
CA PRO A 240 1.29 -8.73 -28.68
C PRO A 240 0.38 -9.56 -27.77
N THR A 241 -0.74 -10.02 -28.31
CA THR A 241 -1.72 -10.81 -27.56
C THR A 241 -1.92 -12.19 -28.17
N ARG A 242 -2.25 -13.17 -27.33
CA ARG A 242 -2.52 -14.56 -27.73
C ARG A 242 -3.84 -15.02 -27.11
N LYS A 243 -4.75 -15.54 -27.94
CA LYS A 243 -5.99 -16.14 -27.48
C LYS A 243 -5.69 -17.50 -26.83
N ARG A 244 -6.07 -17.66 -25.57
CA ARG A 244 -5.87 -18.88 -24.76
C ARG A 244 -7.19 -19.61 -24.47
N GLY A 245 -8.32 -18.89 -24.45
CA GLY A 245 -9.65 -19.46 -24.20
C GLY A 245 -9.82 -19.97 -22.76
N GLY A 246 -10.70 -20.95 -22.55
CA GLY A 246 -11.03 -21.47 -21.21
C GLY A 246 -9.90 -22.23 -20.49
N ALA A 247 -8.77 -22.51 -21.17
CA ALA A 247 -7.60 -23.13 -20.53
C ALA A 247 -6.97 -22.24 -19.45
N VAL A 248 -7.15 -20.91 -19.56
CA VAL A 248 -6.70 -19.93 -18.55
C VAL A 248 -7.36 -20.20 -17.21
N ASP A 249 -8.68 -20.36 -17.20
CA ASP A 249 -9.48 -20.53 -16.00
C ASP A 249 -9.19 -21.87 -15.31
N GLN A 250 -9.00 -22.93 -16.10
CA GLN A 250 -8.63 -24.25 -15.58
C GLN A 250 -7.21 -24.25 -14.97
N ALA A 251 -6.24 -23.65 -15.65
CA ALA A 251 -4.88 -23.52 -15.15
C ALA A 251 -4.83 -22.67 -13.87
N GLY A 252 -5.58 -21.56 -13.85
CA GLY A 252 -5.72 -20.71 -12.67
C GLY A 252 -6.38 -21.45 -11.50
N ALA A 253 -7.47 -22.19 -11.74
CA ALA A 253 -8.17 -22.93 -10.70
C ALA A 253 -7.26 -24.00 -10.05
N GLY A 254 -6.41 -24.65 -10.84
CA GLY A 254 -5.37 -25.54 -10.32
C GLY A 254 -4.40 -24.84 -9.37
N GLN A 255 -3.97 -23.61 -9.72
CA GLN A 255 -3.12 -22.80 -8.83
C GLN A 255 -3.86 -22.34 -7.57
N ALA A 256 -5.14 -21.98 -7.68
CA ALA A 256 -5.96 -21.60 -6.54
C ALA A 256 -6.08 -22.74 -5.49
N ILE A 257 -6.27 -23.98 -5.96
CA ILE A 257 -6.27 -25.18 -5.11
C ILE A 257 -4.93 -25.33 -4.39
N GLU A 258 -3.83 -25.20 -5.13
CA GLU A 258 -2.48 -25.37 -4.59
C GLU A 258 -2.13 -24.29 -3.56
N VAL A 259 -2.49 -23.04 -3.81
CA VAL A 259 -2.27 -21.91 -2.87
C VAL A 259 -2.99 -22.15 -1.55
N VAL A 260 -4.26 -22.54 -1.57
CA VAL A 260 -5.03 -22.84 -0.36
C VAL A 260 -4.37 -23.99 0.41
N ARG A 261 -3.96 -25.05 -0.28
CA ARG A 261 -3.23 -26.18 0.33
C ARG A 261 -1.91 -25.73 0.97
N LEU A 262 -1.12 -24.90 0.27
CA LEU A 262 0.18 -24.43 0.74
C LEU A 262 0.05 -23.51 1.96
N VAL A 263 -0.92 -22.59 1.97
CA VAL A 263 -1.18 -21.73 3.14
C VAL A 263 -1.56 -22.56 4.36
N GLU A 264 -2.41 -23.59 4.21
CA GLU A 264 -2.74 -24.52 5.30
C GLU A 264 -1.48 -25.18 5.87
N VAL A 265 -0.59 -25.70 5.02
CA VAL A 265 0.66 -26.34 5.47
C VAL A 265 1.61 -25.36 6.13
N LEU A 266 1.83 -24.19 5.52
CA LEU A 266 2.76 -23.17 6.00
C LEU A 266 2.32 -22.59 7.35
N VAL A 267 1.04 -22.26 7.51
CA VAL A 267 0.53 -21.67 8.78
C VAL A 267 0.59 -22.69 9.92
N ASN A 268 0.29 -23.96 9.64
CA ASN A 268 0.40 -25.03 10.65
C ASN A 268 1.85 -25.28 11.10
N ASP A 269 2.83 -25.21 10.19
CA ASP A 269 4.26 -25.41 10.50
C ASP A 269 4.97 -24.12 10.96
N LEU A 270 4.30 -22.96 10.89
CA LEU A 270 4.87 -21.65 11.20
C LEU A 270 5.44 -21.49 12.61
N PRO A 271 4.82 -21.98 13.71
CA PRO A 271 5.18 -21.61 15.08
C PRO A 271 6.69 -21.40 15.30
N ALA A 272 7.09 -20.14 15.44
CA ALA A 272 8.50 -19.73 15.43
C ALA A 272 8.73 -18.43 16.20
N PRO A 273 9.91 -18.24 16.82
CA PRO A 273 10.25 -17.02 17.52
C PRO A 273 10.41 -15.83 16.56
N ILE A 274 10.06 -14.64 17.04
CA ILE A 274 10.25 -13.38 16.32
C ILE A 274 11.68 -12.89 16.56
N LEU A 275 12.35 -12.42 15.50
CA LEU A 275 13.68 -11.80 15.62
C LEU A 275 13.62 -10.50 16.44
N LYS A 276 14.72 -10.12 17.09
CA LYS A 276 14.84 -8.80 17.76
C LYS A 276 14.58 -7.63 16.81
N ALA A 277 14.95 -7.79 15.54
CA ALA A 277 14.71 -6.80 14.48
C ALA A 277 13.29 -6.90 13.87
N GLY A 278 12.46 -7.83 14.34
CA GLY A 278 11.16 -8.16 13.75
C GLY A 278 11.26 -9.22 12.64
N GLY A 279 10.12 -9.86 12.35
CA GLY A 279 10.02 -10.87 11.29
C GLY A 279 10.50 -12.27 11.67
N LEU A 280 10.55 -13.14 10.67
CA LEU A 280 10.91 -14.55 10.72
C LEU A 280 12.39 -14.73 10.31
N SER A 281 13.12 -15.62 10.98
CA SER A 281 14.52 -15.89 10.60
C SER A 281 14.61 -16.61 9.24
N ALA A 282 15.69 -16.36 8.49
CA ALA A 282 15.96 -17.09 7.24
C ALA A 282 16.10 -18.61 7.45
N ARG A 283 16.43 -19.07 8.67
CA ARG A 283 16.46 -20.50 9.01
C ARG A 283 15.05 -21.05 9.12
N ASP A 284 14.15 -20.32 9.78
CA ASP A 284 12.75 -20.74 9.97
C ASP A 284 11.97 -20.66 8.67
N LEU A 285 12.22 -19.64 7.83
CA LEU A 285 11.66 -19.57 6.47
C LEU A 285 12.05 -20.81 5.64
N ARG A 286 13.34 -21.19 5.64
CA ARG A 286 13.81 -22.42 4.99
C ARG A 286 13.21 -23.69 5.56
N ARG A 287 12.89 -23.71 6.86
CA ARG A 287 12.23 -24.85 7.51
C ARG A 287 10.82 -25.01 6.95
N VAL A 288 10.00 -23.97 7.02
CA VAL A 288 8.59 -24.04 6.58
C VAL A 288 8.48 -24.22 5.06
N ALA A 289 9.37 -23.60 4.28
CA ALA A 289 9.42 -23.79 2.82
C ALA A 289 9.70 -25.25 2.44
N ARG A 290 10.63 -25.92 3.14
CA ARG A 290 10.91 -27.35 2.93
C ARG A 290 9.72 -28.24 3.31
N THR A 291 9.03 -27.94 4.41
CA THR A 291 7.83 -28.69 4.81
C THR A 291 6.71 -28.57 3.76
N ALA A 292 6.55 -27.37 3.18
CA ALA A 292 5.58 -27.11 2.13
C ALA A 292 6.03 -27.55 0.72
N ALA A 293 7.29 -27.99 0.56
CA ALA A 293 7.92 -28.36 -0.71
C ALA A 293 7.93 -27.24 -1.78
N VAL A 294 8.19 -26.00 -1.36
CA VAL A 294 8.28 -24.82 -2.23
C VAL A 294 9.59 -24.05 -1.99
N ASP A 295 9.92 -23.12 -2.88
CA ASP A 295 11.04 -22.20 -2.69
C ASP A 295 10.75 -21.15 -1.61
N GLU A 296 11.81 -20.48 -1.12
CA GLU A 296 11.71 -19.47 -0.06
C GLU A 296 10.90 -18.24 -0.48
N GLY A 297 10.90 -17.88 -1.76
CA GLY A 297 10.14 -16.75 -2.31
C GLY A 297 8.64 -17.03 -2.28
N THR A 298 8.22 -18.20 -2.76
CA THR A 298 6.82 -18.65 -2.70
C THR A 298 6.34 -18.79 -1.26
N ALA A 299 7.13 -19.42 -0.38
CA ALA A 299 6.79 -19.51 1.05
C ALA A 299 6.68 -18.12 1.70
N GLY A 300 7.62 -17.23 1.40
CA GLY A 300 7.60 -15.84 1.87
C GLY A 300 6.34 -15.10 1.44
N LEU A 301 6.00 -15.14 0.15
CA LEU A 301 4.77 -14.55 -0.39
C LEU A 301 3.52 -15.05 0.35
N LEU A 302 3.36 -16.37 0.47
CA LEU A 302 2.16 -16.95 1.07
C LEU A 302 2.05 -16.64 2.57
N LEU A 303 3.16 -16.53 3.30
CA LEU A 303 3.17 -16.07 4.69
C LEU A 303 2.79 -14.58 4.80
N GLU A 304 3.25 -13.71 3.91
CA GLU A 304 2.85 -12.29 3.88
C GLU A 304 1.36 -12.13 3.59
N VAL A 305 0.83 -12.93 2.66
CA VAL A 305 -0.60 -12.95 2.33
C VAL A 305 -1.41 -13.48 3.51
N ALA A 306 -0.99 -14.60 4.12
CA ALA A 306 -1.67 -15.18 5.28
C ALA A 306 -1.65 -14.24 6.49
N TYR A 307 -0.55 -13.51 6.71
CA TYR A 307 -0.47 -12.46 7.72
C TYR A 307 -1.43 -11.30 7.43
N SER A 308 -1.47 -10.83 6.18
CA SER A 308 -2.38 -9.75 5.76
C SER A 308 -3.86 -10.16 5.76
N ALA A 309 -4.14 -11.46 5.59
CA ALA A 309 -5.47 -12.05 5.75
C ALA A 309 -5.87 -12.27 7.23
N GLY A 310 -4.95 -12.03 8.17
CA GLY A 310 -5.19 -12.21 9.60
C GLY A 310 -5.11 -13.67 10.08
N LEU A 311 -4.61 -14.60 9.27
CA LEU A 311 -4.44 -16.02 9.61
C LEU A 311 -3.25 -16.26 10.55
N ILE A 312 -2.25 -15.38 10.49
CA ILE A 312 -1.05 -15.39 11.32
C ILE A 312 -1.07 -14.17 12.25
N GLY A 313 -0.70 -14.36 13.51
CA GLY A 313 -0.58 -13.29 14.49
C GLY A 313 0.65 -13.45 15.37
N VAL A 314 0.85 -12.48 16.26
CA VAL A 314 1.93 -12.45 17.23
C VAL A 314 1.37 -12.71 18.62
N LEU A 315 1.98 -13.63 19.36
CA LEU A 315 1.75 -13.79 20.79
C LEU A 315 3.03 -13.44 21.54
N ASP A 316 2.95 -12.42 22.41
CA ASP A 316 4.00 -12.10 23.37
C ASP A 316 3.65 -12.71 24.73
N ASN A 317 4.52 -13.59 25.23
CA ASN A 317 4.33 -14.29 26.50
C ASN A 317 5.11 -13.62 27.66
N GLY A 318 5.73 -12.45 27.43
CA GLY A 318 6.44 -11.64 28.42
C GLY A 318 7.77 -12.20 28.92
N THR A 319 7.90 -13.53 29.06
CA THR A 319 9.10 -14.20 29.62
C THR A 319 9.85 -15.10 28.63
N GLY A 320 9.21 -15.51 27.52
CA GLY A 320 9.74 -16.43 26.50
C GLY A 320 9.82 -15.84 25.09
N GLY A 321 9.76 -14.51 24.97
CA GLY A 321 9.79 -13.77 23.71
C GLY A 321 8.51 -13.88 22.89
N ALA A 322 8.38 -13.03 21.88
CA ALA A 322 7.25 -13.04 20.97
C ALA A 322 7.38 -14.14 19.89
N HIS A 323 6.27 -14.79 19.54
CA HIS A 323 6.21 -15.87 18.55
C HIS A 323 5.16 -15.59 17.48
N TRP A 324 5.45 -16.02 16.25
CA TRP A 324 4.47 -16.14 15.18
C TRP A 324 3.61 -17.39 15.40
N LEU A 325 2.29 -17.25 15.39
CA LEU A 325 1.35 -18.36 15.59
C LEU A 325 0.09 -18.19 14.72
N PRO A 326 -0.64 -19.28 14.43
CA PRO A 326 -1.99 -19.20 13.87
C PRO A 326 -2.95 -18.43 14.78
N THR A 327 -3.87 -17.68 14.19
CA THR A 327 -4.96 -16.98 14.89
C THR A 327 -6.23 -17.84 14.94
N ALA A 328 -7.25 -17.40 15.67
CA ALA A 328 -8.58 -18.02 15.60
C ALA A 328 -9.24 -17.85 14.21
N VAL A 329 -8.87 -16.82 13.46
CA VAL A 329 -9.37 -16.59 12.08
C VAL A 329 -8.91 -17.72 11.15
N PHE A 330 -7.73 -18.30 11.41
CA PHE A 330 -7.25 -19.46 10.66
C PHE A 330 -8.17 -20.67 10.82
N ASP A 331 -8.71 -20.91 12.02
CA ASP A 331 -9.63 -22.02 12.27
C ASP A 331 -10.96 -21.81 11.51
N THR A 332 -11.49 -20.57 11.49
CA THR A 332 -12.66 -20.21 10.68
C THR A 332 -12.39 -20.34 9.18
N TRP A 333 -11.21 -19.90 8.72
CA TRP A 333 -10.80 -20.02 7.33
C TRP A 333 -10.73 -21.49 6.89
N LEU A 334 -10.21 -22.41 7.71
CA LEU A 334 -10.20 -23.85 7.41
C LEU A 334 -11.59 -24.45 7.21
N ALA A 335 -12.61 -23.90 7.87
CA ALA A 335 -14.00 -24.35 7.72
C ALA A 335 -14.67 -23.82 6.43
N ALA A 336 -14.13 -22.76 5.80
CA ALA A 336 -14.72 -22.16 4.61
C ALA A 336 -14.51 -23.02 3.33
N GLY A 337 -15.36 -22.79 2.33
CA GLY A 337 -15.23 -23.42 1.01
C GLY A 337 -13.90 -23.07 0.34
N LEU A 338 -13.42 -23.90 -0.61
CA LEU A 338 -12.13 -23.64 -1.26
C LEU A 338 -12.09 -22.30 -2.00
N ALA A 339 -13.16 -21.96 -2.72
CA ALA A 339 -13.27 -20.70 -3.44
C ALA A 339 -13.31 -19.48 -2.51
N GLU A 340 -14.01 -19.57 -1.38
CA GLU A 340 -14.03 -18.53 -0.33
C GLU A 340 -12.65 -18.36 0.32
N ARG A 341 -11.98 -19.48 0.66
CA ARG A 341 -10.62 -19.46 1.19
C ARG A 341 -9.65 -18.78 0.25
N TRP A 342 -9.75 -19.07 -1.04
CA TRP A 342 -8.95 -18.43 -2.08
C TRP A 342 -9.27 -16.92 -2.20
N GLN A 343 -10.55 -16.54 -2.21
CA GLN A 343 -10.98 -15.15 -2.28
C GLN A 343 -10.36 -14.30 -1.17
N ILE A 344 -10.39 -14.80 0.08
CA ILE A 344 -9.78 -14.13 1.24
C ILE A 344 -8.29 -13.85 1.02
N LEU A 345 -7.55 -14.83 0.47
CA LEU A 345 -6.13 -14.69 0.18
C LEU A 345 -5.85 -13.73 -0.97
N ALA A 346 -6.63 -13.83 -2.06
CA ALA A 346 -6.50 -12.97 -3.23
C ALA A 346 -6.76 -11.50 -2.89
N GLU A 347 -7.83 -11.22 -2.15
CA GLU A 347 -8.13 -9.86 -1.67
C GLU A 347 -7.08 -9.34 -0.69
N ALA A 348 -6.57 -10.19 0.22
CA ALA A 348 -5.50 -9.82 1.13
C ALA A 348 -4.24 -9.41 0.36
N TRP A 349 -3.86 -10.14 -0.69
CA TRP A 349 -2.71 -9.79 -1.53
C TRP A 349 -2.93 -8.48 -2.30
N LEU A 350 -4.13 -8.25 -2.85
CA LEU A 350 -4.46 -7.00 -3.54
C LEU A 350 -4.33 -5.79 -2.61
N ARG A 351 -4.75 -5.92 -1.35
CA ARG A 351 -4.82 -4.83 -0.37
C ARG A 351 -3.58 -4.69 0.51
N MET A 352 -2.72 -5.71 0.62
CA MET A 352 -1.60 -5.67 1.57
C MET A 352 -0.58 -4.58 1.23
N PRO A 353 -0.24 -3.68 2.17
CA PRO A 353 0.76 -2.63 1.95
C PRO A 353 2.18 -3.17 2.11
N ARG A 354 2.45 -4.39 1.63
CA ARG A 354 3.69 -5.15 1.86
C ARG A 354 4.18 -5.76 0.56
N GLN A 355 5.49 -5.82 0.35
CA GLN A 355 6.08 -6.31 -0.90
C GLN A 355 6.97 -7.54 -0.67
N ALA A 356 6.42 -8.72 -0.90
CA ALA A 356 7.07 -10.00 -0.64
C ALA A 356 8.32 -10.24 -1.50
N ALA A 357 8.34 -9.71 -2.73
CA ALA A 357 9.50 -9.76 -3.62
C ALA A 357 10.82 -9.18 -3.05
N LEU A 358 10.74 -8.40 -1.97
CA LEU A 358 11.91 -7.83 -1.29
C LEU A 358 12.54 -8.78 -0.26
N ILE A 359 11.89 -9.89 0.08
CA ILE A 359 12.41 -10.88 1.01
C ILE A 359 13.76 -11.40 0.51
N GLY A 360 14.78 -11.39 1.38
CA GLY A 360 16.14 -11.80 1.07
C GLY A 360 17.00 -10.73 0.37
N THR A 361 16.42 -9.60 -0.05
CA THR A 361 17.19 -8.45 -0.53
C THR A 361 17.67 -7.57 0.63
N ARG A 362 18.55 -6.60 0.35
CA ARG A 362 19.15 -5.73 1.37
C ARG A 362 18.50 -4.34 1.39
N ASP A 363 18.35 -3.78 2.58
CA ASP A 363 17.85 -2.42 2.80
C ASP A 363 18.93 -1.35 2.52
N GLU A 364 18.59 -0.08 2.70
CA GLU A 364 19.51 1.06 2.53
C GLU A 364 20.69 1.06 3.51
N ARG A 365 20.61 0.25 4.58
CA ARG A 365 21.64 0.09 5.61
C ARG A 365 22.39 -1.24 5.46
N ASP A 366 22.29 -1.87 4.29
CA ASP A 366 22.88 -3.16 3.93
C ASP A 366 22.42 -4.35 4.80
N ARG A 367 21.25 -4.25 5.44
CA ARG A 367 20.65 -5.31 6.27
C ARG A 367 19.68 -6.17 5.47
N PRO A 368 19.64 -7.50 5.68
CA PRO A 368 18.72 -8.37 4.97
C PRO A 368 17.27 -8.16 5.42
N MET A 369 16.36 -8.00 4.47
CA MET A 369 14.92 -7.89 4.72
C MET A 369 14.31 -9.29 4.88
N ASN A 370 13.78 -9.57 6.06
CA ASN A 370 13.20 -10.86 6.41
C ASN A 370 11.68 -10.91 6.19
N ALA A 371 11.14 -12.12 5.95
CA ALA A 371 9.70 -12.35 5.92
C ALA A 371 9.03 -11.91 7.24
N LEU A 372 7.79 -11.45 7.17
CA LEU A 372 6.98 -10.88 8.24
C LEU A 372 7.59 -9.65 8.94
N SER A 373 8.65 -9.05 8.39
CA SER A 373 9.27 -7.84 8.92
C SER A 373 8.50 -6.57 8.54
N GLY A 374 8.48 -5.55 9.40
CA GLY A 374 7.93 -4.24 9.07
C GLY A 374 8.63 -3.56 7.88
N GLU A 375 9.88 -3.92 7.59
CA GLU A 375 10.70 -3.34 6.51
C GLU A 375 10.17 -3.62 5.10
N LEU A 376 9.26 -4.59 4.95
CA LEU A 376 8.60 -4.91 3.68
C LEU A 376 7.44 -3.98 3.36
N ALA A 377 7.03 -3.09 4.29
CA ALA A 377 5.88 -2.22 4.11
C ALA A 377 6.13 -1.14 3.03
N ARG A 378 5.28 -1.10 2.01
CA ARG A 378 5.29 -0.12 0.92
C ARG A 378 3.87 0.37 0.69
N SER A 379 3.60 1.63 0.99
CA SER A 379 2.27 2.24 0.78
C SER A 379 1.79 2.15 -0.67
N GLY A 380 2.72 2.17 -1.63
CA GLY A 380 2.41 2.03 -3.06
C GLY A 380 2.19 0.60 -3.57
N ALA A 381 2.39 -0.44 -2.75
CA ALA A 381 2.29 -1.84 -3.20
C ALA A 381 0.90 -2.24 -3.73
N PRO A 382 -0.23 -1.90 -3.06
CA PRO A 382 -1.57 -2.18 -3.58
C PRO A 382 -1.79 -1.52 -4.94
N ALA A 383 -1.38 -0.25 -5.03
CA ALA A 383 -1.55 0.57 -6.21
C ALA A 383 -0.71 0.03 -7.40
N LEU A 384 0.45 -0.56 -7.13
CA LEU A 384 1.29 -1.22 -8.13
C LEU A 384 0.63 -2.51 -8.65
N ARG A 385 0.09 -3.37 -7.77
CA ARG A 385 -0.63 -4.58 -8.19
C ARG A 385 -1.87 -4.25 -9.00
N ALA A 386 -2.64 -3.26 -8.55
CA ALA A 386 -3.82 -2.77 -9.27
C ALA A 386 -3.46 -2.30 -10.68
N ALA A 387 -2.37 -1.56 -10.85
CA ALA A 387 -1.95 -1.09 -12.18
C ALA A 387 -1.55 -2.24 -13.12
N VAL A 388 -0.83 -3.24 -12.60
CA VAL A 388 -0.46 -4.44 -13.36
C VAL A 388 -1.70 -5.20 -13.84
N LEU A 389 -2.66 -5.42 -12.94
CA LEU A 389 -3.87 -6.17 -13.26
C LEU A 389 -4.86 -5.37 -14.12
N ALA A 390 -4.96 -4.06 -13.92
CA ALA A 390 -5.80 -3.17 -14.73
C ALA A 390 -5.43 -3.26 -16.22
N MET A 391 -4.13 -3.33 -16.53
CA MET A 391 -3.65 -3.54 -17.90
C MET A 391 -4.21 -4.86 -18.47
N LEU A 392 -4.13 -5.97 -17.72
CA LEU A 392 -4.67 -7.26 -18.17
C LEU A 392 -6.21 -7.27 -18.28
N THR A 393 -6.91 -6.42 -17.53
CA THR A 393 -8.37 -6.25 -17.63
C THR A 393 -8.79 -5.60 -18.96
N GLU A 394 -7.96 -4.72 -19.52
CA GLU A 394 -8.20 -4.09 -20.84
C GLU A 394 -8.16 -5.11 -21.99
N LEU A 395 -7.47 -6.24 -21.81
CA LEU A 395 -7.47 -7.31 -22.79
C LEU A 395 -8.82 -8.06 -22.82
N PRO A 396 -9.27 -8.56 -23.99
CA PRO A 396 -10.46 -9.41 -24.04
C PRO A 396 -10.32 -10.66 -23.17
N ALA A 397 -11.43 -11.15 -22.62
CA ALA A 397 -11.42 -12.36 -21.77
C ALA A 397 -10.77 -13.56 -22.49
N GLY A 398 -9.97 -14.33 -21.75
CA GLY A 398 -9.22 -15.47 -22.30
C GLY A 398 -8.08 -15.10 -23.26
N THR A 399 -7.65 -13.83 -23.26
CA THR A 399 -6.51 -13.34 -24.05
C THR A 399 -5.37 -12.94 -23.13
N GLY A 400 -4.16 -13.40 -23.42
CA GLY A 400 -2.98 -13.12 -22.62
C GLY A 400 -1.89 -12.39 -23.41
N ALA A 401 -0.95 -11.79 -22.68
CA ALA A 401 0.24 -11.16 -23.21
C ALA A 401 1.49 -11.66 -22.47
N GLU A 402 2.66 -11.55 -23.10
CA GLU A 402 3.92 -11.92 -22.45
C GLU A 402 4.32 -10.87 -21.41
N ALA A 403 4.94 -11.30 -20.31
CA ALA A 403 5.25 -10.42 -19.18
C ALA A 403 6.12 -9.23 -19.59
N GLU A 404 7.12 -9.42 -20.45
CA GLU A 404 8.01 -8.34 -20.90
C GLU A 404 7.27 -7.23 -21.64
N ASP A 405 6.30 -7.59 -22.49
CA ASP A 405 5.49 -6.64 -23.24
C ASP A 405 4.56 -5.85 -22.30
N VAL A 406 3.95 -6.52 -21.32
CA VAL A 406 3.17 -5.86 -20.25
C VAL A 406 4.02 -4.84 -19.51
N LEU A 407 5.24 -5.21 -19.14
CA LEU A 407 6.18 -4.33 -18.44
C LEU A 407 6.64 -3.16 -19.31
N ALA A 408 6.81 -3.35 -20.61
CA ALA A 408 7.12 -2.27 -21.55
C ALA A 408 5.98 -1.23 -21.60
N VAL A 409 4.72 -1.68 -21.73
CA VAL A 409 3.56 -0.79 -21.74
C VAL A 409 3.40 -0.06 -20.41
N LEU A 410 3.55 -0.74 -19.26
CA LEU A 410 3.44 -0.10 -17.94
C LEU A 410 4.52 0.97 -17.71
N ARG A 411 5.76 0.69 -18.13
CA ARG A 411 6.87 1.67 -18.06
C ARG A 411 6.63 2.87 -18.97
N TRP A 412 5.98 2.68 -20.11
CA TRP A 412 5.57 3.79 -20.96
C TRP A 412 4.42 4.61 -20.33
N ARG A 413 3.41 3.96 -19.74
CA ARG A 413 2.24 4.65 -19.17
C ARG A 413 2.52 5.44 -17.91
N SER A 414 3.48 5.02 -17.09
CA SER A 414 3.81 5.68 -15.82
C SER A 414 5.28 5.47 -15.42
N PRO A 415 6.24 5.98 -16.21
CA PRO A 415 7.68 5.75 -15.99
C PRO A 415 8.16 6.19 -14.61
N ARG A 416 7.61 7.29 -14.07
CA ARG A 416 7.99 7.80 -12.74
C ARG A 416 7.40 6.99 -11.58
N ARG A 417 6.29 6.29 -11.79
CA ARG A 417 5.68 5.41 -10.79
C ARG A 417 6.37 4.05 -10.75
N PHE A 418 6.81 3.56 -11.91
CA PHE A 418 7.36 2.21 -12.06
C PHE A 418 8.86 2.22 -12.38
N THR A 419 9.63 2.84 -11.50
CA THR A 419 11.09 2.96 -11.62
C THR A 419 11.84 1.67 -11.36
N ARG A 420 11.20 0.65 -10.76
CA ARG A 420 11.79 -0.65 -10.45
C ARG A 420 11.08 -1.77 -11.23
N PRO A 421 11.57 -2.12 -12.44
CA PRO A 421 10.95 -3.14 -13.29
C PRO A 421 10.81 -4.52 -12.61
N THR A 422 11.75 -4.84 -11.71
CA THR A 422 11.74 -6.10 -10.94
C THR A 422 10.51 -6.24 -10.05
N LEU A 423 9.99 -5.13 -9.51
CA LEU A 423 8.80 -5.16 -8.65
C LEU A 423 7.50 -5.36 -9.43
N LEU A 424 7.44 -4.84 -10.66
CA LEU A 424 6.32 -5.11 -11.57
C LEU A 424 6.33 -6.56 -12.05
N ALA A 425 7.51 -7.08 -12.43
CA ALA A 425 7.68 -8.46 -12.83
C ALA A 425 7.28 -9.42 -11.69
N ALA A 426 7.68 -9.09 -10.46
CA ALA A 426 7.27 -9.84 -9.28
C ALA A 426 5.75 -9.81 -9.08
N ALA A 427 5.08 -8.66 -9.23
CA ALA A 427 3.62 -8.59 -9.10
C ALA A 427 2.88 -9.47 -10.13
N LEU A 428 3.37 -9.58 -11.36
CA LEU A 428 2.83 -10.52 -12.37
C LEU A 428 3.05 -11.98 -11.94
N SER A 429 4.24 -12.31 -11.45
CA SER A 429 4.56 -13.65 -10.96
C SER A 429 3.73 -14.02 -9.74
N GLU A 430 3.60 -13.11 -8.76
CA GLU A 430 2.79 -13.29 -7.56
C GLU A 430 1.31 -13.50 -7.93
N ALA A 431 0.77 -12.73 -8.89
CA ALA A 431 -0.59 -12.92 -9.40
C ALA A 431 -0.79 -14.29 -10.06
N ALA A 432 0.22 -14.80 -10.78
CA ALA A 432 0.19 -16.14 -11.36
C ALA A 432 0.26 -17.22 -10.27
N THR A 433 1.15 -17.07 -9.28
CA THR A 433 1.25 -17.97 -8.12
C THR A 433 -0.07 -18.05 -7.37
N LEU A 434 -0.77 -16.92 -7.18
CA LEU A 434 -2.06 -16.86 -6.52
C LEU A 434 -3.24 -17.36 -7.39
N GLY A 435 -3.00 -17.71 -8.66
CA GLY A 435 -4.05 -18.13 -9.58
C GLY A 435 -4.97 -17.00 -10.06
N LEU A 436 -4.60 -15.72 -9.90
CA LEU A 436 -5.32 -14.59 -10.50
C LEU A 436 -5.08 -14.49 -12.01
N THR A 437 -3.90 -14.94 -12.45
CA THR A 437 -3.52 -14.99 -13.86
C THR A 437 -3.01 -16.38 -14.22
N ALA A 438 -3.18 -16.77 -15.48
CA ALA A 438 -2.58 -17.98 -16.02
C ALA A 438 -2.28 -17.77 -17.51
N MET A 439 -1.16 -18.33 -17.99
CA MET A 439 -0.76 -18.23 -19.41
C MET A 439 -0.69 -16.79 -19.96
N GLY A 440 -0.32 -15.83 -19.10
CA GLY A 440 -0.25 -14.40 -19.42
C GLY A 440 -1.61 -13.69 -19.51
N ALA A 441 -2.71 -14.36 -19.15
CA ALA A 441 -4.07 -13.83 -19.17
C ALA A 441 -4.66 -13.75 -17.76
N LEU A 442 -5.58 -12.81 -17.54
CA LEU A 442 -6.39 -12.75 -16.33
C LEU A 442 -7.47 -13.85 -16.35
N THR A 443 -7.67 -14.55 -15.24
CA THR A 443 -8.73 -15.55 -15.10
C THR A 443 -10.11 -14.89 -15.02
N GLY A 444 -11.17 -15.61 -15.37
CA GLY A 444 -12.55 -15.11 -15.32
C GLY A 444 -12.96 -14.71 -13.91
N TYR A 445 -12.64 -15.52 -12.90
CA TYR A 445 -12.90 -15.19 -11.50
C TYR A 445 -11.96 -14.09 -10.98
N GLY A 446 -10.72 -13.99 -11.48
CA GLY A 446 -9.83 -12.86 -11.19
C GLY A 446 -10.36 -11.53 -11.75
N ARG A 447 -10.97 -11.56 -12.94
CA ARG A 447 -11.66 -10.39 -13.52
C ARG A 447 -12.89 -10.00 -12.70
N ALA A 448 -13.67 -10.97 -12.23
CA ALA A 448 -14.81 -10.72 -11.35
C ALA A 448 -14.39 -10.14 -9.99
N LEU A 449 -13.24 -10.56 -9.45
CA LEU A 449 -12.66 -10.00 -8.22
C LEU A 449 -12.26 -8.52 -8.37
N LEU A 450 -11.81 -8.11 -9.57
CA LEU A 450 -11.38 -6.75 -9.86
C LEU A 450 -12.51 -5.84 -10.38
N ALA A 451 -13.68 -6.40 -10.65
CA ALA A 451 -14.81 -5.61 -11.08
C ALA A 451 -15.23 -4.65 -9.94
N PRO A 452 -15.55 -3.39 -10.25
CA PRO A 452 -16.03 -2.46 -9.23
C PRO A 452 -17.29 -3.05 -8.56
N GLU A 453 -17.38 -2.90 -7.24
CA GLU A 453 -18.61 -3.24 -6.51
C GLU A 453 -19.78 -2.50 -7.15
N SER A 454 -20.89 -3.21 -7.41
CA SER A 454 -22.03 -2.61 -8.10
C SER A 454 -22.58 -1.45 -7.29
N VAL A 455 -22.75 -0.29 -7.94
CA VAL A 455 -23.33 0.94 -7.36
C VAL A 455 -24.73 0.71 -6.75
N ASP A 456 -25.39 -0.40 -7.12
CA ASP A 456 -26.71 -0.81 -6.62
C ASP A 456 -26.71 -1.31 -5.16
N ASP A 457 -25.54 -1.47 -4.52
CA ASP A 457 -25.44 -1.79 -3.08
C ASP A 457 -24.29 -1.04 -2.38
N PRO A 458 -24.41 0.28 -2.20
CA PRO A 458 -23.35 1.11 -1.60
C PRO A 458 -23.14 0.83 -0.11
N LEU A 459 -24.00 0.00 0.52
CA LEU A 459 -23.92 -0.37 1.93
C LEU A 459 -23.52 -1.84 2.13
N GLY A 460 -23.35 -2.62 1.05
CA GLY A 460 -23.00 -4.04 1.11
C GLY A 460 -24.03 -4.90 1.86
N VAL A 461 -25.32 -4.51 1.82
CA VAL A 461 -26.40 -5.15 2.58
C VAL A 461 -27.00 -6.34 1.84
N LEU A 462 -26.84 -6.42 0.53
CA LEU A 462 -27.25 -7.57 -0.26
C LEU A 462 -26.21 -8.67 -0.10
N ASP A 463 -26.52 -9.68 0.72
CA ASP A 463 -25.78 -10.96 0.81
C ASP A 463 -25.82 -11.69 -0.56
N ARG A 464 -25.06 -11.19 -1.53
CA ARG A 464 -24.75 -11.90 -2.78
C ARG A 464 -23.37 -12.52 -2.62
N GLU A 465 -23.28 -13.81 -2.90
CA GLU A 465 -21.97 -14.44 -3.04
C GLU A 465 -21.13 -13.67 -4.07
N PRO A 466 -19.85 -13.36 -3.77
CA PRO A 466 -18.99 -12.65 -4.69
C PRO A 466 -18.92 -13.39 -6.03
N GLY A 467 -19.04 -12.65 -7.15
CA GLY A 467 -19.02 -13.26 -8.49
C GLY A 467 -17.77 -14.10 -8.76
N SER A 468 -16.64 -13.74 -8.16
CA SER A 468 -15.40 -14.51 -8.21
C SER A 468 -15.51 -15.88 -7.53
N VAL A 469 -16.17 -15.97 -6.37
CA VAL A 469 -16.39 -17.23 -5.64
C VAL A 469 -17.25 -18.17 -6.48
N MET A 470 -18.35 -17.67 -7.04
CA MET A 470 -19.24 -18.47 -7.89
C MET A 470 -18.55 -18.99 -9.17
N ILE A 471 -17.80 -18.13 -9.87
CA ILE A 471 -17.07 -18.53 -11.08
C ILE A 471 -15.99 -19.57 -10.74
N LEU A 472 -15.22 -19.36 -9.67
CA LEU A 472 -14.18 -20.31 -9.27
C LEU A 472 -14.81 -21.64 -8.82
N ALA A 473 -15.88 -21.61 -8.01
CA ALA A 473 -16.57 -22.82 -7.55
C ALA A 473 -17.04 -23.71 -8.70
N ALA A 474 -17.50 -23.12 -9.82
CA ALA A 474 -17.90 -23.86 -11.01
C ALA A 474 -16.74 -24.57 -11.75
N LEU A 475 -15.49 -24.14 -11.52
CA LEU A 475 -14.29 -24.72 -12.12
C LEU A 475 -13.64 -25.80 -11.23
N LEU A 476 -14.00 -25.83 -9.95
CA LEU A 476 -13.44 -26.76 -8.97
C LEU A 476 -14.14 -28.13 -9.05
N PRO A 477 -13.45 -29.23 -8.68
CA PRO A 477 -14.09 -30.52 -8.50
C PRO A 477 -15.23 -30.41 -7.48
N ALA A 478 -16.38 -31.03 -7.77
CA ALA A 478 -17.53 -31.01 -6.86
C ALA A 478 -17.13 -31.55 -5.48
N PRO A 479 -17.42 -30.82 -4.39
CA PRO A 479 -17.19 -31.32 -3.04
C PRO A 479 -17.93 -32.63 -2.82
N VAL A 480 -17.29 -33.58 -2.14
CA VAL A 480 -17.90 -34.86 -1.79
C VAL A 480 -18.35 -34.83 -0.34
N ASP A 481 -19.56 -35.35 -0.12
CA ASP A 481 -20.14 -35.54 1.22
C ASP A 481 -19.99 -36.97 1.72
N GLN A 482 -19.42 -37.86 0.91
CA GLN A 482 -19.28 -39.29 1.18
C GLN A 482 -17.82 -39.75 1.11
N VAL A 483 -17.51 -40.79 1.87
CA VAL A 483 -16.18 -41.38 2.01
C VAL A 483 -16.22 -42.89 1.75
N LEU A 484 -15.06 -43.47 1.48
CA LEU A 484 -14.88 -44.91 1.34
C LEU A 484 -14.17 -45.44 2.60
N LEU A 485 -14.84 -46.30 3.36
CA LEU A 485 -14.26 -46.97 4.52
C LEU A 485 -13.64 -48.30 4.10
N GLN A 486 -12.40 -48.53 4.52
CA GLN A 486 -11.65 -49.76 4.30
C GLN A 486 -11.52 -50.57 5.60
N ALA A 487 -11.25 -51.88 5.46
CA ALA A 487 -11.21 -52.81 6.60
C ALA A 487 -10.09 -52.53 7.61
N ASP A 488 -9.05 -51.82 7.20
CA ASP A 488 -7.90 -51.39 8.01
C ASP A 488 -8.12 -50.06 8.75
N LEU A 489 -9.38 -49.61 8.84
CA LEU A 489 -9.80 -48.34 9.47
C LEU A 489 -9.34 -47.08 8.71
N THR A 490 -8.96 -47.26 7.45
CA THR A 490 -8.63 -46.17 6.54
C THR A 490 -9.91 -45.58 5.92
N ILE A 491 -10.00 -44.26 5.89
CA ILE A 491 -11.03 -43.48 5.22
C ILE A 491 -10.41 -42.82 3.99
N VAL A 492 -10.91 -43.16 2.81
CA VAL A 492 -10.50 -42.54 1.54
C VAL A 492 -11.58 -41.58 1.08
N VAL A 493 -11.21 -40.32 0.86
CA VAL A 493 -12.12 -39.27 0.36
C VAL A 493 -11.90 -39.12 -1.15
N PRO A 494 -12.89 -39.44 -2.00
CA PRO A 494 -12.73 -39.49 -3.46
C PRO A 494 -12.59 -38.12 -4.13
N GLY A 495 -12.81 -37.03 -3.38
CA GLY A 495 -12.69 -35.65 -3.85
C GLY A 495 -12.45 -34.70 -2.67
N PRO A 496 -12.47 -33.37 -2.90
CA PRO A 496 -12.39 -32.41 -1.79
C PRO A 496 -13.60 -32.59 -0.85
N PRO A 497 -13.40 -32.79 0.46
CA PRO A 497 -14.53 -32.96 1.38
C PRO A 497 -15.35 -31.66 1.45
N SER A 498 -16.67 -31.78 1.55
CA SER A 498 -17.53 -30.66 1.91
C SER A 498 -17.13 -30.09 3.28
N THR A 499 -17.48 -28.83 3.57
CA THR A 499 -17.22 -28.21 4.88
C THR A 499 -17.72 -29.06 6.05
N GLY A 500 -18.93 -29.61 5.94
CA GLY A 500 -19.50 -30.47 6.96
C GLY A 500 -18.73 -31.78 7.14
N LEU A 501 -18.36 -32.43 6.03
CA LEU A 501 -17.56 -33.66 6.08
C LEU A 501 -16.16 -33.40 6.64
N ALA A 502 -15.51 -32.29 6.28
CA ALA A 502 -14.18 -31.96 6.76
C ALA A 502 -14.16 -31.74 8.29
N ALA A 503 -15.15 -31.05 8.83
CA ALA A 503 -15.28 -30.84 10.27
C ALA A 503 -15.53 -32.17 11.02
N GLU A 504 -16.41 -33.02 10.49
CA GLU A 504 -16.66 -34.36 11.02
C GLU A 504 -15.38 -35.23 11.01
N LEU A 505 -14.64 -35.26 9.89
CA LEU A 505 -13.38 -36.01 9.76
C LEU A 505 -12.30 -35.51 10.72
N ALA A 506 -12.19 -34.19 10.91
CA ALA A 506 -11.23 -33.60 11.85
C ALA A 506 -11.50 -34.01 13.31
N ALA A 507 -12.77 -34.24 13.66
CA ALA A 507 -13.17 -34.71 14.98
C ALA A 507 -12.88 -36.20 15.19
N VAL A 508 -13.18 -37.05 14.19
CA VAL A 508 -13.20 -38.52 14.38
C VAL A 508 -11.98 -39.26 13.82
N ALA A 509 -11.15 -38.61 13.01
CA ALA A 509 -10.01 -39.23 12.33
C ALA A 509 -8.76 -38.33 12.33
N VAL A 510 -7.63 -38.91 11.92
CA VAL A 510 -6.36 -38.18 11.69
C VAL A 510 -6.03 -38.24 10.21
N ARG A 511 -5.71 -37.09 9.61
CA ARG A 511 -5.34 -37.01 8.19
C ARG A 511 -3.91 -37.53 8.01
N GLU A 512 -3.74 -38.60 7.23
CA GLU A 512 -2.41 -39.14 6.87
C GLU A 512 -1.91 -38.58 5.54
N SER A 513 -2.83 -38.29 4.61
CA SER A 513 -2.51 -37.65 3.31
C SER A 513 -3.70 -36.81 2.81
N PRO A 514 -3.59 -36.07 1.68
CA PRO A 514 -4.64 -35.15 1.24
C PRO A 514 -6.05 -35.75 1.13
N SER A 515 -6.16 -37.02 0.73
CA SER A 515 -7.41 -37.77 0.56
C SER A 515 -7.55 -38.97 1.49
N VAL A 516 -6.58 -39.21 2.40
CA VAL A 516 -6.57 -40.39 3.26
C VAL A 516 -6.54 -39.98 4.73
N TYR A 517 -7.52 -40.48 5.47
CA TYR A 517 -7.65 -40.30 6.91
C TYR A 517 -7.65 -41.67 7.59
N ARG A 518 -7.26 -41.73 8.85
CA ARG A 518 -7.25 -42.95 9.63
C ARG A 518 -7.99 -42.77 10.94
N VAL A 519 -8.85 -43.72 11.25
CA VAL A 519 -9.53 -43.79 12.55
C VAL A 519 -8.65 -44.55 13.54
N SER A 520 -8.46 -43.98 14.73
CA SER A 520 -7.71 -44.60 15.81
C SER A 520 -8.48 -44.52 17.13
N VAL A 521 -8.01 -45.26 18.15
CA VAL A 521 -8.56 -45.18 19.52
C VAL A 521 -8.51 -43.73 20.04
N ASP A 522 -7.41 -43.03 19.78
CA ASP A 522 -7.22 -41.65 20.26
C ASP A 522 -8.12 -40.65 19.54
N SER A 523 -8.38 -40.84 18.23
CA SER A 523 -9.31 -39.97 17.50
C SER A 523 -10.75 -40.17 17.97
N LEU A 524 -11.17 -41.42 18.21
CA LEU A 524 -12.50 -41.71 18.76
C LEU A 524 -12.65 -41.21 20.20
N ARG A 525 -11.62 -41.34 21.05
CA ARG A 525 -11.65 -40.78 22.41
C ARG A 525 -11.80 -39.25 22.37
N ARG A 526 -11.06 -38.56 21.50
CA ARG A 526 -11.21 -37.12 21.29
C ARG A 526 -12.64 -36.73 20.90
N ALA A 527 -13.26 -37.51 20.01
CA ALA A 527 -14.65 -37.27 19.62
C ALA A 527 -15.62 -37.44 20.80
N LEU A 528 -15.44 -38.48 21.62
CA LEU A 528 -16.24 -38.69 22.84
C LEU A 528 -16.02 -37.57 23.88
N ASP A 529 -14.78 -37.10 24.06
CA ASP A 529 -14.45 -35.98 24.95
C ASP A 529 -15.06 -34.65 24.47
N ALA A 530 -15.23 -34.51 23.15
CA ALA A 530 -15.94 -33.38 22.52
C ALA A 530 -17.48 -33.50 22.60
N GLY A 531 -18.01 -34.55 23.21
CA GLY A 531 -19.44 -34.72 23.48
C GLY A 531 -20.20 -35.64 22.51
N TYR A 532 -19.53 -36.33 21.58
CA TYR A 532 -20.19 -37.34 20.74
C TYR A 532 -20.54 -38.58 21.57
N ALA A 533 -21.69 -39.19 21.33
CA ALA A 533 -22.03 -40.52 21.83
C ALA A 533 -21.66 -41.61 20.81
N ALA A 534 -21.56 -42.88 21.26
CA ALA A 534 -21.33 -44.02 20.36
C ALA A 534 -22.39 -44.11 19.24
N THR A 535 -23.65 -43.83 19.57
CA THR A 535 -24.75 -43.80 18.60
C THR A 535 -24.53 -42.74 17.53
N ASP A 536 -23.99 -41.58 17.89
CA ASP A 536 -23.72 -40.49 16.96
C ASP A 536 -22.58 -40.85 16.01
N LEU A 537 -21.53 -41.50 16.52
CA LEU A 537 -20.40 -41.97 15.73
C LEU A 537 -20.81 -43.07 14.74
N HIS A 538 -21.61 -44.04 15.17
CA HIS A 538 -22.16 -45.06 14.26
C HIS A 538 -23.05 -44.43 13.18
N ALA A 539 -23.93 -43.50 13.56
CA ALA A 539 -24.79 -42.80 12.63
C ALA A 539 -24.00 -41.92 11.65
N LEU A 540 -22.89 -41.32 12.09
CA LEU A 540 -21.97 -40.55 11.25
C LEU A 540 -21.34 -41.43 10.19
N PHE A 541 -20.70 -42.54 10.58
CA PHE A 541 -20.05 -43.43 9.62
C PHE A 541 -21.07 -44.08 8.66
N ALA A 542 -22.25 -44.45 9.16
CA ALA A 542 -23.32 -44.99 8.32
C ALA A 542 -23.85 -43.97 7.29
N ARG A 543 -23.99 -42.69 7.68
CA ARG A 543 -24.46 -41.62 6.80
C ARG A 543 -23.43 -41.24 5.74
N ARG A 544 -22.15 -41.18 6.13
CA ARG A 544 -21.05 -40.67 5.28
C ARG A 544 -20.40 -41.76 4.43
N SER A 545 -20.50 -43.03 4.79
CA SER A 545 -19.81 -44.10 4.05
C SER A 545 -20.59 -44.53 2.80
N THR A 546 -19.87 -44.62 1.68
CA THR A 546 -20.37 -45.22 0.43
C THR A 546 -20.22 -46.74 0.42
N THR A 547 -19.28 -47.26 1.21
CA THR A 547 -19.08 -48.70 1.43
C THR A 547 -19.77 -49.14 2.73
N PRO A 548 -20.12 -50.42 2.91
CA PRO A 548 -20.58 -50.93 4.20
C PRO A 548 -19.57 -50.62 5.30
N VAL A 549 -20.05 -50.16 6.46
CA VAL A 549 -19.19 -49.86 7.61
C VAL A 549 -18.47 -51.14 8.04
N PRO A 550 -17.12 -51.18 8.06
CA PRO A 550 -16.38 -52.37 8.46
C PRO A 550 -16.70 -52.76 9.91
N GLN A 551 -16.94 -54.06 10.13
CA GLN A 551 -17.24 -54.60 11.47
C GLN A 551 -16.15 -54.23 12.51
N ALA A 552 -14.90 -54.15 12.09
CA ALA A 552 -13.78 -53.73 12.93
C ALA A 552 -13.96 -52.30 13.48
N LEU A 553 -14.47 -51.37 12.66
CA LEU A 553 -14.75 -49.99 13.08
C LEU A 553 -15.92 -49.96 14.08
N THR A 554 -16.97 -50.74 13.82
CA THR A 554 -18.12 -50.84 14.73
C THR A 554 -17.69 -51.33 16.11
N TYR A 555 -16.89 -52.40 16.18
CA TYR A 555 -16.35 -52.90 17.44
C TYR A 555 -15.44 -51.90 18.15
N LEU A 556 -14.63 -51.16 17.39
CA LEU A 556 -13.72 -50.16 17.95
C LEU A 556 -14.50 -49.02 18.62
N VAL A 557 -15.54 -48.50 17.98
CA VAL A 557 -16.40 -47.45 18.55
C VAL A 557 -17.06 -47.92 19.85
N ASP A 558 -17.61 -49.14 19.87
CA ASP A 558 -18.28 -49.68 21.05
C ASP A 558 -17.29 -49.94 22.21
N ASP A 559 -16.10 -50.48 21.92
CA ASP A 559 -15.09 -50.76 22.94
C ASP A 559 -14.55 -49.48 23.57
N VAL A 560 -14.25 -48.46 22.75
CA VAL A 560 -13.78 -47.15 23.23
C VAL A 560 -14.87 -46.45 24.04
N SER A 561 -16.13 -46.50 23.60
CA SER A 561 -17.24 -45.89 24.34
C SER A 561 -17.55 -46.60 25.67
N ARG A 562 -17.49 -47.93 25.75
CA ARG A 562 -17.69 -48.65 27.03
C ARG A 562 -16.63 -48.28 28.07
N LYS A 563 -15.40 -48.06 27.62
CA LYS A 563 -14.27 -47.65 28.48
C LYS A 563 -14.32 -46.16 28.83
N HIS A 564 -15.00 -45.34 28.02
CA HIS A 564 -15.22 -43.92 28.26
C HIS A 564 -16.25 -43.72 29.38
N GLY A 565 -15.86 -43.05 30.47
CA GLY A 565 -16.72 -42.80 31.62
C GLY A 565 -16.74 -43.88 32.73
N GLY A 566 -15.98 -44.97 32.60
CA GLY A 566 -15.86 -46.02 33.65
C GLY A 566 -15.08 -45.60 34.90
N LEU A 567 -14.37 -44.47 34.85
CA LEU A 567 -13.62 -43.85 35.93
C LEU A 567 -14.23 -42.49 36.27
N ARG A 568 -14.55 -42.27 37.55
CA ARG A 568 -15.05 -40.98 38.04
C ARG A 568 -13.90 -40.18 38.61
N ALA A 569 -13.58 -39.07 37.97
CA ALA A 569 -12.60 -38.12 38.46
C ALA A 569 -13.31 -37.05 39.29
N GLY A 570 -12.81 -36.77 40.50
CA GLY A 570 -13.12 -35.57 41.26
C GLY A 570 -11.90 -34.66 41.25
N SER A 571 -12.10 -33.34 41.16
CA SER A 571 -10.98 -32.39 41.15
C SER A 571 -10.33 -32.29 42.53
N ALA A 572 -9.13 -32.84 42.66
CA ALA A 572 -8.16 -32.43 43.68
C ALA A 572 -7.15 -31.51 42.98
N SER A 573 -7.21 -30.21 43.26
CA SER A 573 -6.34 -29.22 42.60
C SER A 573 -4.87 -29.33 43.06
N ALA A 574 -4.60 -30.07 44.13
CA ALA A 574 -3.26 -30.47 44.56
C ALA A 574 -3.32 -31.79 45.32
N TYR A 575 -2.24 -32.56 45.28
CA TYR A 575 -2.01 -33.71 46.14
C TYR A 575 -0.62 -33.64 46.77
N LEU A 576 -0.47 -34.22 47.96
CA LEU A 576 0.80 -34.35 48.68
C LEU A 576 1.05 -35.83 48.93
N ARG A 577 2.24 -36.28 48.57
CA ARG A 577 2.71 -37.66 48.73
C ARG A 577 3.96 -37.66 49.61
N SER A 578 4.00 -38.55 50.59
CA SER A 578 5.16 -38.78 51.45
C SER A 578 5.21 -40.25 51.84
N GLU A 579 6.40 -40.83 51.91
CA GLU A 579 6.61 -42.18 52.45
C GLU A 579 6.51 -42.21 53.98
N ASP A 580 6.63 -41.05 54.62
CA ASP A 580 6.43 -40.88 56.06
C ASP A 580 4.94 -40.56 56.35
N GLU A 581 4.22 -41.56 56.85
CA GLU A 581 2.80 -41.41 57.22
C GLU A 581 2.60 -40.51 58.45
N ALA A 582 3.58 -40.42 59.35
CA ALA A 582 3.51 -39.55 60.53
C ALA A 582 3.59 -38.09 60.10
N LEU A 583 4.43 -37.77 59.11
CA LEU A 583 4.52 -36.43 58.52
C LEU A 583 3.20 -35.98 57.87
N LEU A 584 2.50 -36.85 57.14
CA LEU A 584 1.19 -36.50 56.57
C LEU A 584 0.10 -36.39 57.63
N ALA A 585 0.17 -37.18 58.71
CA ALA A 585 -0.73 -37.04 59.84
C ALA A 585 -0.49 -35.70 60.58
N GLU A 586 0.76 -35.28 60.73
CA GLU A 586 1.15 -33.98 61.28
C GLU A 586 0.63 -32.83 60.39
N LEU A 587 0.87 -32.89 59.07
CA LEU A 587 0.40 -31.88 58.12
C LEU A 587 -1.13 -31.74 58.08
N ALA A 588 -1.86 -32.86 58.20
CA ALA A 588 -3.31 -32.85 58.27
C ALA A 588 -3.85 -32.29 59.62
N ALA A 589 -3.05 -32.40 60.69
CA ALA A 589 -3.42 -31.93 62.03
C ALA A 589 -2.89 -30.53 62.38
N ASP A 590 -1.94 -29.97 61.60
CA ASP A 590 -1.40 -28.63 61.83
C ASP A 590 -2.48 -27.56 61.63
N ARG A 591 -2.83 -26.89 62.72
CA ARG A 591 -3.86 -25.84 62.74
C ARG A 591 -3.50 -24.66 61.83
N ARG A 592 -2.21 -24.40 61.57
CA ARG A 592 -1.75 -23.35 60.65
C ARG A 592 -2.12 -23.64 59.19
N LEU A 593 -2.28 -24.91 58.82
CA LEU A 593 -2.60 -25.37 57.46
C LEU A 593 -4.06 -25.75 57.26
N SER A 594 -4.90 -25.56 58.29
CA SER A 594 -6.34 -25.90 58.26
C SER A 594 -7.11 -25.25 57.11
N GLY A 595 -6.68 -24.07 56.63
CA GLY A 595 -7.26 -23.37 55.49
C GLY A 595 -7.06 -24.05 54.12
N LEU A 596 -6.18 -25.05 54.02
CA LEU A 596 -5.93 -25.80 52.77
C LEU A 596 -6.86 -27.01 52.59
N ALA A 597 -7.72 -27.32 53.57
CA ALA A 597 -8.73 -28.36 53.49
C ALA A 597 -8.19 -29.72 53.00
N PHE A 598 -7.13 -30.21 53.63
CA PHE A 598 -6.57 -31.51 53.29
C PHE A 598 -7.55 -32.66 53.57
N ARG A 599 -7.73 -33.53 52.58
CA ARG A 599 -8.50 -34.77 52.67
C ARG A 599 -7.59 -35.95 52.39
N ARG A 600 -7.63 -36.98 53.23
CA ARG A 600 -6.81 -38.18 53.03
C ARG A 600 -7.48 -39.12 52.03
N LEU A 601 -6.77 -39.46 50.95
CA LEU A 601 -7.23 -40.46 49.96
C LEU A 601 -6.58 -41.82 50.18
N ALA A 602 -5.36 -41.84 50.74
CA ALA A 602 -4.62 -43.04 51.12
C ALA A 602 -3.69 -42.72 52.32
N PRO A 603 -3.14 -43.71 53.03
CA PRO A 603 -2.22 -43.48 54.15
C PRO A 603 -1.04 -42.56 53.80
N THR A 604 -0.52 -42.66 52.58
CA THR A 604 0.61 -41.87 52.08
C THR A 604 0.21 -40.71 51.15
N VAL A 605 -1.09 -40.38 51.05
CA VAL A 605 -1.59 -39.35 50.11
C VAL A 605 -2.67 -38.45 50.72
N LEU A 606 -2.41 -37.15 50.73
CA LEU A 606 -3.38 -36.08 50.99
C LEU A 606 -3.77 -35.37 49.70
N VAL A 607 -5.00 -34.90 49.60
CA VAL A 607 -5.46 -34.02 48.53
C VAL A 607 -6.05 -32.73 49.06
N SER A 608 -5.91 -31.66 48.30
CA SER A 608 -6.51 -30.36 48.56
C SER A 608 -7.31 -29.89 47.35
N PRO A 609 -8.44 -29.20 47.54
CA PRO A 609 -9.18 -28.56 46.45
C PRO A 609 -8.48 -27.29 45.92
N TYR A 610 -7.38 -26.83 46.54
CA TYR A 610 -6.63 -25.64 46.12
C TYR A 610 -5.44 -25.98 45.22
N GLN A 611 -5.07 -25.02 44.35
CA GLN A 611 -4.02 -25.19 43.36
C GLN A 611 -2.65 -25.52 43.98
N ILE A 612 -1.88 -26.38 43.32
CA ILE A 612 -0.58 -26.87 43.81
C ILE A 612 0.40 -25.74 44.19
N ALA A 613 0.43 -24.63 43.44
CA ALA A 613 1.26 -23.47 43.77
C ALA A 613 0.91 -22.89 45.15
N ARG A 614 -0.38 -22.68 45.41
CA ARG A 614 -0.87 -22.17 46.70
C ARG A 614 -0.57 -23.13 47.85
N VAL A 615 -0.67 -24.43 47.61
CA VAL A 615 -0.35 -25.45 48.61
C VAL A 615 1.16 -25.49 48.89
N ILE A 616 2.00 -25.39 47.86
CA ILE A 616 3.46 -25.32 47.99
C ILE A 616 3.90 -24.07 48.76
N ASP A 617 3.34 -22.91 48.44
CA ASP A 617 3.69 -21.65 49.10
C ASP A 617 3.31 -21.68 50.59
N ALA A 618 2.10 -22.11 50.91
CA ALA A 618 1.64 -22.23 52.30
C ALA A 618 2.46 -23.25 53.12
N LEU A 619 2.89 -24.35 52.49
CA LEU A 619 3.77 -25.34 53.15
C LEU A 619 5.15 -24.75 53.45
N ARG A 620 5.75 -24.00 52.50
CA ARG A 620 7.03 -23.32 52.69
C ARG A 620 6.98 -22.27 53.80
N ASP A 621 5.92 -21.48 53.84
CA ASP A 621 5.72 -20.46 54.88
C ASP A 621 5.61 -21.06 56.29
N THR A 622 5.18 -22.32 56.40
CA THR A 622 5.11 -23.06 57.68
C THR A 622 6.35 -23.89 58.01
N GLY A 623 7.37 -23.87 57.15
CA GLY A 623 8.67 -24.52 57.35
C GLY A 623 8.86 -25.88 56.66
N TYR A 624 7.91 -26.31 55.81
CA TYR A 624 8.02 -27.57 55.05
C TYR A 624 8.59 -27.33 53.63
N SER A 625 9.25 -28.33 53.04
CA SER A 625 9.96 -28.19 51.75
C SER A 625 9.41 -29.12 50.67
N PRO A 626 8.25 -28.83 50.05
CA PRO A 626 7.66 -29.67 49.02
C PRO A 626 8.28 -29.46 47.63
N VAL A 627 8.30 -30.52 46.82
CA VAL A 627 8.76 -30.52 45.42
C VAL A 627 7.56 -30.79 44.50
N PRO A 628 7.33 -30.00 43.44
CA PRO A 628 6.18 -30.21 42.55
C PRO A 628 6.35 -31.51 41.75
N GLU A 629 5.39 -32.40 41.91
CA GLU A 629 5.31 -33.66 41.18
C GLU A 629 4.43 -33.55 39.95
N ASP A 630 4.59 -34.59 39.15
CA ASP A 630 4.05 -34.79 37.84
C ASP A 630 2.84 -35.70 37.86
N ALA A 631 1.99 -35.63 36.85
CA ALA A 631 0.86 -36.55 36.72
C ALA A 631 1.31 -38.02 36.65
N THR A 632 2.59 -38.29 36.37
CA THR A 632 3.25 -39.60 36.41
C THR A 632 3.96 -39.91 37.73
N GLY A 633 3.97 -38.97 38.70
CA GLY A 633 4.72 -39.07 39.96
C GLY A 633 6.20 -38.71 39.86
N ALA A 634 6.69 -38.33 38.68
CA ALA A 634 8.09 -37.94 38.44
C ALA A 634 8.23 -36.43 38.27
N VAL A 635 8.62 -35.66 39.30
CA VAL A 635 8.89 -34.18 39.27
C VAL A 635 8.68 -33.48 37.91
N LEU A 636 7.55 -32.77 37.75
CA LEU A 636 7.02 -32.41 36.43
C LEU A 636 7.69 -31.20 35.82
N LEU A 637 8.01 -31.35 34.54
CA LEU A 637 8.18 -30.27 33.57
C LEU A 637 7.06 -30.43 32.52
N THR A 638 5.93 -29.72 32.65
CA THR A 638 4.71 -29.87 31.80
C THR A 638 4.81 -29.26 30.40
N ARG A 639 4.10 -29.83 29.40
CA ARG A 639 3.87 -29.26 28.05
C ARG A 639 2.38 -28.95 27.80
N ALA A 640 2.08 -27.81 27.16
CA ALA A 640 0.77 -27.14 27.12
C ALA A 640 0.03 -27.21 25.75
N ALA A 641 -1.27 -26.92 25.77
CA ALA A 641 -2.18 -26.80 24.60
C ALA A 641 -1.65 -25.88 23.47
N PRO A 642 -2.07 -26.08 22.20
CA PRO A 642 -1.59 -25.29 21.07
C PRO A 642 -2.01 -23.83 21.25
N ARG A 643 -1.01 -22.95 21.27
CA ARG A 643 -1.20 -21.51 21.51
C ARG A 643 -1.73 -20.84 20.25
N ARG A 644 -2.71 -19.94 20.41
CA ARG A 644 -3.21 -19.05 19.35
C ARG A 644 -2.75 -17.63 19.63
N ALA A 645 -2.42 -16.89 18.57
CA ALA A 645 -2.20 -15.46 18.69
C ALA A 645 -3.52 -14.69 18.61
N PRO A 646 -3.63 -13.53 19.29
CA PRO A 646 -4.73 -12.60 19.05
C PRO A 646 -4.71 -12.10 17.60
N THR A 647 -5.89 -11.85 17.04
CA THR A 647 -6.03 -11.29 15.69
C THR A 647 -5.59 -9.83 15.71
N ALA A 648 -4.56 -9.49 14.93
CA ALA A 648 -4.26 -8.10 14.64
C ALA A 648 -5.28 -7.59 13.60
N GLY A 649 -6.07 -6.57 13.96
CA GLY A 649 -6.96 -5.92 13.02
C GLY A 649 -6.14 -5.14 11.98
N PHE A 650 -6.11 -5.62 10.75
CA PHE A 650 -5.73 -4.75 9.63
C PHE A 650 -6.91 -3.85 9.29
N ASP A 651 -6.68 -2.54 9.31
CA ASP A 651 -7.65 -1.56 8.88
C ASP A 651 -7.97 -1.77 7.40
N ARG A 652 -9.14 -2.34 7.12
CA ARG A 652 -9.61 -2.72 5.78
C ARG A 652 -9.81 -1.50 4.86
N SER A 653 -9.73 -0.28 5.37
CA SER A 653 -10.12 0.95 4.67
C SER A 653 -9.00 1.64 3.88
N SER A 654 -7.74 1.22 4.00
CA SER A 654 -6.62 1.99 3.45
C SER A 654 -6.10 1.42 2.12
N GLY A 655 -6.48 2.03 0.99
CA GLY A 655 -5.73 1.74 -0.25
C GLY A 655 -6.32 2.26 -1.55
N GLN A 656 -7.63 2.46 -1.65
CA GLN A 656 -8.25 2.95 -2.88
C GLN A 656 -8.53 4.45 -2.75
N PRO A 657 -8.06 5.29 -3.68
CA PRO A 657 -8.58 6.65 -3.79
C PRO A 657 -10.09 6.53 -4.01
N LEU A 658 -10.88 7.04 -3.07
CA LEU A 658 -12.33 7.19 -3.28
C LEU A 658 -12.50 8.08 -4.50
N GLU A 659 -13.15 7.56 -5.55
CA GLU A 659 -13.62 8.43 -6.62
C GLU A 659 -14.61 9.42 -6.02
N LEU A 660 -14.26 10.70 -6.08
CA LEU A 660 -15.12 11.75 -5.55
C LEU A 660 -16.31 11.94 -6.51
N PRO A 661 -17.56 11.76 -6.06
CA PRO A 661 -18.73 11.96 -6.90
C PRO A 661 -18.77 13.39 -7.48
N GLU A 662 -19.35 13.54 -8.67
CA GLU A 662 -19.37 14.84 -9.37
C GLU A 662 -20.07 15.94 -8.56
N ALA A 663 -21.17 15.62 -7.87
CA ALA A 663 -21.86 16.55 -7.00
C ALA A 663 -20.97 17.04 -5.82
N TYR A 664 -20.10 16.19 -5.30
CA TYR A 664 -19.18 16.55 -4.23
C TYR A 664 -18.09 17.51 -4.72
N LEU A 665 -17.55 17.27 -5.91
CA LEU A 665 -16.59 18.16 -6.55
C LEU A 665 -17.18 19.53 -6.87
N ALA A 666 -18.43 19.59 -7.35
CA ALA A 666 -19.12 20.85 -7.61
C ALA A 666 -19.27 21.71 -6.33
N GLY A 667 -19.67 21.10 -5.21
CA GLY A 667 -19.76 21.79 -3.92
C GLY A 667 -18.40 22.30 -3.42
N ILE A 668 -17.32 21.54 -3.65
CA ILE A 668 -15.96 22.01 -3.36
C ILE A 668 -15.60 23.25 -4.20
N VAL A 669 -15.92 23.25 -5.50
CA VAL A 669 -15.61 24.38 -6.39
C VAL A 669 -16.38 25.62 -5.94
N GLU A 670 -17.65 25.49 -5.58
CA GLU A 670 -18.45 26.57 -5.04
C GLU A 670 -17.83 27.18 -3.78
N GLU A 671 -17.45 26.36 -2.80
CA GLU A 671 -16.77 26.80 -1.58
C GLU A 671 -15.44 27.54 -1.88
N LEU A 672 -14.65 27.05 -2.84
CA LEU A 672 -13.41 27.70 -3.27
C LEU A 672 -13.65 29.06 -3.93
N ARG A 673 -14.71 29.19 -4.74
CA ARG A 673 -15.11 30.45 -5.39
C ARG A 673 -15.57 31.48 -4.36
N ILE A 674 -16.42 31.07 -3.44
CA ILE A 674 -16.90 31.89 -2.33
C ILE A 674 -15.71 32.34 -1.48
N GLY A 675 -14.82 31.40 -1.12
CA GLY A 675 -13.60 31.66 -0.39
C GLY A 675 -12.67 32.68 -1.08
N ASP A 676 -12.43 32.53 -2.39
CA ASP A 676 -11.62 33.46 -3.17
C ASP A 676 -12.26 34.85 -3.30
N ALA A 677 -13.59 34.93 -3.45
CA ALA A 677 -14.32 36.20 -3.42
C ALA A 677 -14.15 36.92 -2.07
N ARG A 678 -14.31 36.18 -0.95
CA ARG A 678 -14.10 36.68 0.42
C ARG A 678 -12.66 37.15 0.64
N ALA A 679 -11.66 36.35 0.22
CA ALA A 679 -10.25 36.69 0.36
C ALA A 679 -9.88 37.94 -0.45
N ARG A 680 -10.42 38.11 -1.66
CA ARG A 680 -10.22 39.30 -2.49
C ARG A 680 -10.87 40.54 -1.91
N ALA A 681 -12.09 40.43 -1.39
CA ALA A 681 -12.74 41.53 -0.67
C ALA A 681 -11.88 41.97 0.53
N ALA A 682 -11.38 41.03 1.33
CA ALA A 682 -10.50 41.33 2.46
C ALA A 682 -9.16 41.97 2.04
N ARG A 683 -8.57 41.59 0.89
CA ARG A 683 -7.33 42.22 0.37
C ARG A 683 -7.55 43.62 -0.23
N LYS A 684 -8.76 43.91 -0.72
CA LYS A 684 -9.17 45.25 -1.13
C LYS A 684 -9.57 46.15 0.04
N ALA A 685 -9.64 45.60 1.26
CA ALA A 685 -9.85 46.41 2.45
C ALA A 685 -8.67 47.37 2.62
N PRO A 686 -8.90 48.69 2.71
CA PRO A 686 -7.82 49.65 2.93
C PRO A 686 -7.15 49.38 4.30
N VAL A 687 -5.83 49.27 4.31
CA VAL A 687 -5.04 48.87 5.50
C VAL A 687 -4.96 49.98 6.55
N VAL A 688 -5.06 51.25 6.17
CA VAL A 688 -5.28 52.40 7.06
C VAL A 688 -5.89 53.52 6.22
N VAL A 689 -7.01 54.10 6.67
CA VAL A 689 -7.51 55.38 6.18
C VAL A 689 -7.42 56.36 7.35
N SER A 690 -6.49 57.33 7.28
CA SER A 690 -6.54 58.49 8.17
C SER A 690 -7.58 59.46 7.62
N GLY A 691 -8.62 59.71 8.41
CA GLY A 691 -9.63 60.73 8.18
C GLY A 691 -10.19 61.19 9.52
N THR A 692 -10.82 62.37 9.55
CA THR A 692 -11.53 62.82 10.76
C THR A 692 -12.87 62.08 10.88
N ILE A 693 -13.43 61.99 12.10
CA ILE A 693 -14.74 61.34 12.33
C ILE A 693 -15.82 61.99 11.46
N ASP A 694 -15.72 63.30 11.19
CA ASP A 694 -16.67 64.04 10.37
C ASP A 694 -16.64 63.60 8.89
N ASP A 695 -15.45 63.30 8.34
CA ASP A 695 -15.30 62.78 6.98
C ASP A 695 -15.93 61.38 6.84
N ALA A 696 -15.71 60.52 7.83
CA ALA A 696 -16.31 59.17 7.86
C ALA A 696 -17.84 59.23 7.92
N LEU A 697 -18.41 60.18 8.69
CA LEU A 697 -19.85 60.37 8.77
C LEU A 697 -20.45 60.94 7.47
N ALA A 698 -19.72 61.80 6.75
CA ALA A 698 -20.14 62.29 5.45
C ALA A 698 -20.25 61.14 4.43
N VAL A 699 -19.20 60.31 4.34
CA VAL A 699 -19.17 59.12 3.47
C VAL A 699 -20.30 58.14 3.81
N LEU A 700 -20.57 57.90 5.09
CA LEU A 700 -21.66 57.01 5.51
C LEU A 700 -23.05 57.57 5.18
N ARG A 701 -23.25 58.89 5.29
CA ARG A 701 -24.53 59.53 4.92
C ARG A 701 -24.79 59.48 3.42
N ASP A 702 -23.77 59.75 2.61
CA ASP A 702 -23.86 59.63 1.16
C ASP A 702 -24.12 58.17 0.75
N ALA A 703 -23.44 57.22 1.38
CA ALA A 703 -23.65 55.79 1.11
C ALA A 703 -25.04 55.28 1.51
N ILE A 704 -25.66 55.82 2.57
CA ILE A 704 -27.06 55.52 2.93
C ILE A 704 -28.03 56.05 1.87
N ARG A 705 -27.80 57.28 1.39
CA ARG A 705 -28.62 57.88 0.33
C ARG A 705 -28.53 57.06 -0.96
N ASP A 706 -27.32 56.67 -1.33
CA ASP A 706 -27.04 56.03 -2.61
C ASP A 706 -27.11 54.49 -2.53
N ARG A 707 -27.37 53.94 -1.32
CA ARG A 707 -27.44 52.50 -0.99
C ARG A 707 -26.20 51.70 -1.42
N VAL A 708 -25.02 52.29 -1.30
CA VAL A 708 -23.74 51.70 -1.70
C VAL A 708 -23.03 51.08 -0.48
N ALA A 709 -22.29 49.99 -0.68
CA ALA A 709 -21.49 49.38 0.38
C ALA A 709 -20.26 50.23 0.74
N VAL A 710 -19.84 50.19 2.00
CA VAL A 710 -18.76 51.03 2.56
C VAL A 710 -17.86 50.18 3.45
N TRP A 711 -16.55 50.34 3.31
CA TRP A 711 -15.59 49.86 4.29
C TRP A 711 -15.58 50.76 5.50
N VAL A 712 -15.90 50.20 6.67
CA VAL A 712 -15.93 50.88 7.97
C VAL A 712 -14.81 50.33 8.84
N GLY A 713 -13.85 51.19 9.21
CA GLY A 713 -12.89 50.91 10.26
C GLY A 713 -13.54 51.12 11.63
N TYR A 714 -13.55 50.09 12.48
CA TYR A 714 -14.16 50.12 13.81
C TYR A 714 -13.21 49.52 14.85
N ILE A 715 -13.14 50.16 16.02
CA ILE A 715 -12.38 49.65 17.16
C ILE A 715 -13.27 48.70 17.98
N ASP A 716 -12.86 47.44 18.08
CA ASP A 716 -13.56 46.45 18.87
C ASP A 716 -13.47 46.72 20.39
N PRO A 717 -14.28 46.05 21.23
CA PRO A 717 -14.20 46.21 22.68
C PRO A 717 -12.84 45.85 23.30
N HIS A 718 -11.98 45.15 22.56
CA HIS A 718 -10.63 44.75 22.97
C HIS A 718 -9.54 45.71 22.47
N GLY A 719 -9.92 46.83 21.84
CA GLY A 719 -9.00 47.87 21.39
C GLY A 719 -8.32 47.60 20.05
N SER A 720 -8.68 46.52 19.35
CA SER A 720 -8.15 46.20 18.02
C SER A 720 -8.96 46.92 16.94
N THR A 721 -8.27 47.54 15.97
CA THR A 721 -8.92 48.18 14.82
C THR A 721 -9.21 47.12 13.76
N ILE A 722 -10.48 46.96 13.40
CA ILE A 722 -10.94 45.98 12.41
C ILE A 722 -11.67 46.74 11.29
N SER A 723 -11.39 46.41 10.03
CA SER A 723 -12.13 46.94 8.88
C SER A 723 -13.22 45.95 8.45
N ARG A 724 -14.45 46.44 8.25
CA ARG A 724 -15.60 45.64 7.79
C ARG A 724 -16.29 46.32 6.62
N LEU A 725 -16.63 45.53 5.60
CA LEU A 725 -17.48 45.98 4.50
C LEU A 725 -18.94 45.85 4.93
N VAL A 726 -19.66 46.96 4.97
CA VAL A 726 -21.05 47.00 5.44
C VAL A 726 -21.90 47.83 4.49
N ARG A 727 -23.18 47.46 4.35
CA ARG A 727 -24.17 48.30 3.65
C ARG A 727 -24.91 49.13 4.69
N PRO A 728 -24.60 50.43 4.83
CA PRO A 728 -25.21 51.26 5.84
C PRO A 728 -26.69 51.51 5.51
N MET A 729 -27.58 51.31 6.49
CA MET A 729 -29.03 51.44 6.29
C MET A 729 -29.58 52.70 6.94
N SER A 730 -29.12 53.02 8.17
CA SER A 730 -29.59 54.19 8.91
C SER A 730 -28.59 54.63 9.96
N ILE A 731 -28.51 55.94 10.20
CA ILE A 731 -27.75 56.54 11.29
C ILE A 731 -28.73 57.26 12.23
N GLY A 732 -28.64 56.97 13.53
CA GLY A 732 -29.48 57.61 14.54
C GLY A 732 -28.99 57.34 15.95
N ALA A 733 -29.22 58.29 16.86
CA ALA A 733 -28.91 58.18 18.29
C ALA A 733 -27.46 57.75 18.62
N GLY A 734 -26.48 58.13 17.79
CA GLY A 734 -25.07 57.78 17.99
C GLY A 734 -24.66 56.40 17.48
N TYR A 735 -25.52 55.69 16.74
CA TYR A 735 -25.26 54.38 16.16
C TYR A 735 -25.48 54.34 14.64
N LEU A 736 -24.69 53.52 13.96
CA LEU A 736 -24.86 53.10 12.58
C LEU A 736 -25.48 51.69 12.57
N ARG A 737 -26.63 51.54 11.91
CA ARG A 737 -27.18 50.21 11.60
C ARG A 737 -26.79 49.86 10.18
N ALA A 738 -26.05 48.77 10.02
CA ALA A 738 -25.56 48.33 8.73
C ALA A 738 -25.65 46.81 8.61
N GLU A 739 -25.93 46.34 7.41
CA GLU A 739 -25.89 44.93 7.08
C GLU A 739 -24.43 44.56 6.76
N ASP A 740 -23.88 43.58 7.48
CA ASP A 740 -22.53 43.10 7.22
C ASP A 740 -22.58 42.10 6.07
N GLU A 741 -21.97 42.46 4.94
CA GLU A 741 -21.97 41.66 3.71
C GLU A 741 -21.27 40.30 3.92
N ARG A 742 -20.45 40.15 4.97
CA ARG A 742 -19.77 38.89 5.30
C ARG A 742 -20.66 37.88 6.03
N SER A 743 -21.74 38.33 6.66
CA SER A 743 -22.58 37.48 7.52
C SER A 743 -24.07 37.57 7.23
N GLU A 744 -24.50 38.47 6.34
CA GLU A 744 -25.91 38.79 6.06
C GLU A 744 -26.71 39.11 7.33
N THR A 745 -26.01 39.54 8.39
CA THR A 745 -26.61 39.91 9.67
C THR A 745 -26.53 41.41 9.87
N LEU A 746 -27.59 41.95 10.47
CA LEU A 746 -27.66 43.35 10.85
C LEU A 746 -26.79 43.61 12.08
N HIS A 747 -25.76 44.44 11.91
CA HIS A 747 -24.90 44.90 13.00
C HIS A 747 -25.18 46.36 13.33
N THR A 748 -25.05 46.67 14.62
CA THR A 748 -25.16 48.04 15.14
C THR A 748 -23.79 48.48 15.63
N PHE A 749 -23.22 49.48 14.98
CA PHE A 749 -21.91 50.04 15.30
C PHE A 749 -22.08 51.37 16.04
N ALA A 750 -21.41 51.54 17.18
CA ALA A 750 -21.36 52.84 17.85
C ALA A 750 -20.50 53.80 17.02
N LEU A 751 -21.05 54.96 16.62
CA LEU A 751 -20.33 55.93 15.78
C LEU A 751 -19.04 56.42 16.43
N ALA A 752 -19.02 56.53 17.77
CA ALA A 752 -17.86 56.93 18.56
C ALA A 752 -16.66 55.97 18.47
N ARG A 753 -16.87 54.76 17.93
CA ARG A 753 -15.84 53.74 17.73
C ARG A 753 -15.51 53.50 16.26
N ILE A 754 -16.16 54.22 15.35
CA ILE A 754 -15.83 54.22 13.93
C ILE A 754 -14.67 55.19 13.72
N THR A 755 -13.56 54.68 13.19
CA THR A 755 -12.34 55.46 12.96
C THR A 755 -12.23 55.98 11.54
N SER A 756 -12.85 55.30 10.57
CA SER A 756 -12.85 55.71 9.16
C SER A 756 -14.00 55.05 8.40
N ALA A 757 -14.41 55.67 7.30
CA ALA A 757 -15.34 55.09 6.35
C ALA A 757 -14.93 55.47 4.92
N THR A 758 -14.92 54.50 4.00
CA THR A 758 -14.56 54.69 2.59
C THR A 758 -15.48 53.87 1.70
N LEU A 759 -15.94 54.44 0.59
CA LEU A 759 -16.77 53.73 -0.39
C LEU A 759 -16.03 52.48 -0.90
N ALA A 760 -16.79 51.39 -1.10
CA ALA A 760 -16.27 50.08 -1.50
C ALA A 760 -15.82 49.99 -2.96
#